data_AF-A0A2H6FCW1-F1
#
_entry.id   AF-A0A2H6FCW1-F1
#
_cell.length_a   1.000
_cell.length_b   1.000
_cell.length_c   1.000
_cell.angle_alpha   90.00
_cell.angle_beta   90.00
_cell.angle_gamma   90.00
#
_symmetry.space_group_name_H-M   'P 1'
#
loop_
_entity.id
_entity.type
_entity.pdbx_description
1 polymer ?
#
loop_
_entity_poly.entity_id
_entity_poly.type
_entity_poly.pdbx_seq_one_letter_code
_entity_poly.pdbx_strand_id
1 'polypeptide(L)'
;MSLKRIVIITGVLLTFCVLFASLGASDTVDYTYDDSGRLIREVHGDGTVIGYVYDGVGNRYVKTITTAGAPLNNPPDIPSDPAPLDLSNDINLIADLSWNGGDPDAGDVVFYDIYLDTIDPPIIYKRVLDVAGLTIGLLDPDTTYYWKVVARDNHNATTEGPVWSFTTGSDPDGDGSGGTHDNCPNVYNPNQLDTDNDGRGDACDNCPGNANTDQLDTDNDGVGDVCDNCVLTSNTDQADVENDGVGDVCDNCKLAPNEDQIDSNDDGIGDACTIYNCVSTSAELQQVLTTAQSNNMYDYIMLQQGTYLVTQNGNLPFTYDTSSTPAELYGISISGGYANGCTQRTLVPTNTILDGGNTAGVLKLITLSTDPGTSRIVVEGVTVQNGRAYDGGGIYVQAESGEILLSHNTITGNATWSSCFSYQCLGGGIYALMQDGTITLDNNTISNNSAMDWGGAGAYLEINTTGNIVLNGNNVNNNSALAIGAGIYVKSVNSINISFTSNEISTNTNSAYSSATGGGIYIDARYSELLMVNNFIVDNNGYDYSGGIDSSSHDLTLTNNTITGNSANIHGGGIRFWVDSGVADLYNNIIWGNNASTGGDMYVINGSVNVFNNDFDPSKVSGNPITSEGGNVDVDPVFVDPAGKDYHISPASPLLNAGDNLAPNLPTTDIDGDPRIIDGIVDIGADETNPVTSDFTASSTHGVSPLTITFTDSSSSTTGTIVSWAWDFDNDGTIDATGQKPSYTYSSVGFYTVSLTVTDSNSNSNTEIKTDYIEVGIDTDSDGYIDSHDNCPTLNNPDQLDLDGDGIGYDCDAFIDILHNAYQSLDLSSEVEAESGSPSWYYDVTPFMKDGINNNPIRVVSPVMRKCTKSGHEKCTTDLGAFLKKEYHQPGSEYAYGRNGWFKRRNVWRFGH
;
A
#
# COMPACT_ATOMS: atom_id res chain seq x y z
N MET A 1 37.03 -35.26 14.46
CA MET A 1 37.51 -36.65 14.30
C MET A 1 39.03 -36.65 14.15
N SER A 2 39.66 -37.57 14.89
CA SER A 2 41.02 -38.10 14.83
C SER A 2 41.89 -37.97 13.56
N LEU A 3 43.18 -37.70 13.79
CA LEU A 3 44.39 -38.29 13.18
C LEU A 3 44.99 -37.78 11.83
N LYS A 4 46.18 -37.18 11.96
CA LYS A 4 47.49 -37.45 11.30
C LYS A 4 47.53 -38.15 9.92
N ARG A 5 48.26 -37.54 8.97
CA ARG A 5 49.49 -38.03 8.26
C ARG A 5 49.86 -37.02 7.14
N ILE A 6 51.14 -36.82 6.78
CA ILE A 6 51.82 -37.39 5.60
C ILE A 6 53.30 -36.92 5.68
N VAL A 7 54.33 -37.77 5.89
CA VAL A 7 55.06 -38.73 5.02
C VAL A 7 56.39 -38.16 4.46
N ILE A 8 57.41 -38.99 4.70
CA ILE A 8 58.86 -38.91 4.38
C ILE A 8 59.11 -39.12 2.89
N ILE A 9 60.15 -38.47 2.34
CA ILE A 9 60.85 -38.92 1.11
C ILE A 9 62.36 -38.95 1.35
N THR A 10 62.98 -40.07 0.97
CA THR A 10 64.44 -40.27 0.87
C THR A 10 64.82 -40.76 -0.52
N GLY A 11 65.97 -40.27 -1.01
CA GLY A 11 66.85 -40.91 -2.02
C GLY A 11 67.22 -40.00 -3.20
N VAL A 12 68.41 -40.00 -3.83
CA VAL A 12 69.71 -40.69 -3.59
C VAL A 12 70.73 -40.23 -4.68
N LEU A 13 72.03 -40.13 -4.33
CA LEU A 13 73.32 -40.29 -5.08
C LEU A 13 73.96 -39.26 -6.09
N LEU A 14 75.31 -39.16 -5.94
CA LEU A 14 76.45 -39.08 -6.92
C LEU A 14 76.78 -37.70 -7.58
N THR A 15 78.02 -37.17 -7.78
CA THR A 15 79.45 -37.52 -7.49
C THR A 15 80.37 -36.30 -7.81
N PHE A 16 81.45 -36.12 -7.04
CA PHE A 16 82.88 -35.79 -7.38
C PHE A 16 83.40 -34.49 -8.09
N CYS A 17 84.43 -33.90 -7.43
CA CYS A 17 85.84 -33.66 -7.88
C CYS A 17 86.42 -32.22 -8.02
N VAL A 18 87.29 -31.88 -7.04
CA VAL A 18 88.73 -31.43 -7.11
C VAL A 18 89.14 -30.11 -7.82
N LEU A 19 89.84 -29.22 -7.08
CA LEU A 19 91.26 -28.79 -7.30
C LEU A 19 91.76 -27.72 -6.26
N PHE A 20 92.83 -28.06 -5.51
CA PHE A 20 94.09 -27.32 -5.12
C PHE A 20 94.09 -25.82 -4.70
N ALA A 21 94.98 -25.24 -3.86
CA ALA A 21 96.19 -25.61 -3.09
C ALA A 21 96.53 -24.48 -2.04
N SER A 22 96.93 -24.81 -0.80
CA SER A 22 98.25 -24.69 -0.12
C SER A 22 98.76 -23.34 0.42
N LEU A 23 99.38 -23.43 1.63
CA LEU A 23 100.35 -22.58 2.37
C LEU A 23 99.73 -22.12 3.72
N GLY A 24 100.28 -22.34 4.91
CA GLY A 24 101.58 -22.82 5.37
C GLY A 24 101.86 -22.12 6.71
N ALA A 25 101.87 -22.83 7.82
CA ALA A 25 102.48 -22.35 9.06
C ALA A 25 103.31 -23.51 9.63
N SER A 26 104.59 -23.47 9.29
CA SER A 26 105.62 -24.24 9.97
C SER A 26 105.59 -23.83 11.43
N ASP A 27 105.31 -24.75 12.35
CA ASP A 27 105.57 -24.53 13.77
C ASP A 27 107.10 -24.50 13.94
N THR A 28 107.66 -23.32 13.67
CA THR A 28 109.10 -23.07 13.73
C THR A 28 109.42 -22.89 15.20
N VAL A 29 109.94 -23.94 15.82
CA VAL A 29 110.49 -23.85 17.18
C VAL A 29 111.93 -23.39 17.05
N ASP A 30 112.21 -22.18 17.53
CA ASP A 30 113.57 -21.65 17.58
C ASP A 30 114.28 -22.17 18.83
N TYR A 31 115.32 -22.95 18.60
CA TYR A 31 116.13 -23.58 19.63
C TYR A 31 117.41 -22.77 19.88
N THR A 32 117.64 -22.38 21.14
CA THR A 32 118.90 -21.75 21.56
C THR A 32 119.72 -22.71 22.41
N TYR A 33 120.99 -22.89 22.06
CA TYR A 33 121.94 -23.76 22.77
C TYR A 33 123.04 -22.93 23.45
N ASP A 34 123.60 -23.43 24.57
CA ASP A 34 124.78 -22.86 25.21
C ASP A 34 126.07 -23.18 24.42
N ASP A 35 127.20 -22.57 24.79
CA ASP A 35 128.51 -22.79 24.15
C ASP A 35 129.03 -24.23 24.27
N SER A 36 128.35 -25.07 25.08
CA SER A 36 128.63 -26.51 25.23
C SER A 36 127.68 -27.38 24.39
N GLY A 37 126.79 -26.78 23.59
CA GLY A 37 125.85 -27.47 22.71
C GLY A 37 124.58 -28.00 23.40
N ARG A 38 124.24 -27.53 24.60
CA ARG A 38 123.05 -27.97 25.36
C ARG A 38 121.90 -26.98 25.21
N LEU A 39 120.67 -27.48 25.06
CA LEU A 39 119.49 -26.68 24.76
C LEU A 39 119.03 -25.87 25.98
N ILE A 40 119.11 -24.54 25.91
CA ILE A 40 118.77 -23.64 27.02
C ILE A 40 117.48 -22.85 26.80
N ARG A 41 116.93 -22.82 25.59
CA ARG A 41 115.68 -22.10 25.30
C ARG A 41 114.96 -22.64 24.06
N GLU A 42 113.64 -22.76 24.14
CA GLU A 42 112.71 -23.01 23.05
C GLU A 42 111.77 -21.81 22.92
N VAL A 43 111.52 -21.36 21.69
CA VAL A 43 110.50 -20.34 21.37
C VAL A 43 109.58 -20.92 20.32
N HIS A 44 108.30 -21.05 20.66
CA HIS A 44 107.28 -21.60 19.78
C HIS A 44 106.65 -20.50 18.92
N GLY A 45 106.04 -20.88 17.79
CA GLY A 45 105.45 -19.94 16.84
C GLY A 45 104.30 -19.09 17.41
N ASP A 46 103.74 -19.48 18.56
CA ASP A 46 102.71 -18.76 19.31
C ASP A 46 103.26 -17.74 20.33
N GLY A 47 104.59 -17.57 20.40
CA GLY A 47 105.28 -16.67 21.33
C GLY A 47 105.54 -17.27 22.71
N THR A 48 105.20 -18.53 22.95
CA THR A 48 105.53 -19.23 24.20
C THR A 48 107.03 -19.49 24.30
N VAL A 49 107.66 -19.11 25.43
CA VAL A 49 109.09 -19.31 25.68
C VAL A 49 109.31 -20.29 26.82
N ILE A 50 110.07 -21.36 26.56
CA ILE A 50 110.48 -22.35 27.57
C ILE A 50 112.00 -22.28 27.75
N GLY A 51 112.46 -21.87 28.94
CA GLY A 51 113.88 -21.82 29.28
C GLY A 51 114.35 -23.05 30.06
N TYR A 52 115.55 -23.56 29.78
CA TYR A 52 116.15 -24.71 30.45
C TYR A 52 117.46 -24.35 31.16
N VAL A 53 117.76 -25.03 32.27
CA VAL A 53 119.05 -25.02 32.95
C VAL A 53 119.52 -26.43 33.26
N TYR A 54 120.83 -26.60 33.39
CA TYR A 54 121.46 -27.89 33.63
C TYR A 54 122.21 -27.89 34.96
N ASP A 55 122.14 -28.98 35.70
CA ASP A 55 122.95 -29.17 36.90
C ASP A 55 124.42 -29.47 36.56
N GLY A 56 125.29 -29.52 37.58
CA GLY A 56 126.72 -29.80 37.42
C GLY A 56 127.08 -31.20 36.90
N VAL A 57 126.08 -32.06 36.65
CA VAL A 57 126.24 -33.43 36.14
C VAL A 57 125.54 -33.63 34.78
N GLY A 58 124.82 -32.62 34.29
CA GLY A 58 124.27 -32.58 32.92
C GLY A 58 122.78 -32.86 32.79
N ASN A 59 122.00 -32.93 33.88
CA ASN A 59 120.55 -33.16 33.80
C ASN A 59 119.78 -31.86 33.49
N ARG A 60 118.77 -31.92 32.61
CA ARG A 60 117.98 -30.77 32.12
C ARG A 60 116.75 -30.47 33.00
N TYR A 61 116.60 -29.23 33.44
CA TYR A 61 115.44 -28.73 34.19
C TYR A 61 114.82 -27.50 33.52
N VAL A 62 113.49 -27.39 33.53
CA VAL A 62 112.78 -26.20 33.02
C VAL A 62 112.87 -25.09 34.07
N LYS A 63 113.36 -23.92 33.66
CA LYS A 63 113.58 -22.74 34.52
C LYS A 63 112.44 -21.72 34.45
N THR A 64 111.82 -21.55 33.28
CA THR A 64 110.74 -20.57 33.09
C THR A 64 109.86 -21.00 31.92
N ILE A 65 108.55 -20.85 32.08
CA ILE A 65 107.57 -20.85 31.00
C ILE A 65 106.87 -19.49 31.07
N THR A 66 106.80 -18.77 29.96
CA THR A 66 106.05 -17.52 29.87
C THR A 66 105.11 -17.60 28.67
N THR A 67 103.80 -17.57 28.94
CA THR A 67 102.71 -17.55 27.95
C THR A 67 102.31 -16.11 27.63
N ALA A 68 101.96 -15.87 26.36
CA ALA A 68 101.40 -14.59 25.89
C ALA A 68 100.00 -14.36 26.48
N GLY A 69 99.66 -13.09 26.71
CA GLY A 69 98.52 -12.65 27.52
C GLY A 69 97.14 -13.11 27.03
N ALA A 70 96.23 -13.28 28.00
CA ALA A 70 94.80 -13.41 27.74
C ALA A 70 94.29 -12.22 26.90
N PRO A 71 93.32 -12.43 25.98
CA PRO A 71 92.61 -11.32 25.38
C PRO A 71 92.00 -10.45 26.49
N LEU A 72 92.03 -9.13 26.27
CA LEU A 72 91.35 -8.18 27.14
C LEU A 72 89.85 -8.43 27.00
N ASN A 73 89.18 -8.82 28.08
CA ASN A 73 87.72 -8.96 28.14
C ASN A 73 87.10 -7.58 28.43
N ASN A 74 86.51 -6.97 27.42
CA ASN A 74 85.67 -5.79 27.57
C ASN A 74 84.31 -6.22 28.13
N PRO A 75 83.66 -5.39 28.96
CA PRO A 75 82.32 -5.71 29.41
C PRO A 75 81.32 -5.58 28.24
N PRO A 76 80.16 -6.27 28.32
CA PRO A 76 79.09 -6.16 27.33
C PRO A 76 78.64 -4.71 27.07
N ASP A 77 78.05 -4.44 25.92
CA ASP A 77 77.47 -3.13 25.61
C ASP A 77 76.36 -2.77 26.60
N ILE A 78 76.29 -1.48 26.99
CA ILE A 78 75.23 -0.98 27.89
C ILE A 78 73.88 -1.11 27.17
N PRO A 79 72.88 -1.81 27.77
CA PRO A 79 71.54 -1.87 27.20
C PRO A 79 70.97 -0.47 26.94
N SER A 80 70.51 -0.23 25.72
CA SER A 80 70.05 1.08 25.24
C SER A 80 68.87 0.94 24.26
N ASP A 81 68.27 2.05 23.84
CA ASP A 81 67.15 2.09 22.88
C ASP A 81 66.00 1.13 23.24
N PRO A 82 65.33 1.35 24.39
CA PRO A 82 64.27 0.47 24.85
C PRO A 82 63.05 0.54 23.93
N ALA A 83 62.39 -0.60 23.70
CA ALA A 83 60.99 -0.67 23.31
C ALA A 83 60.25 -1.48 24.38
N PRO A 84 59.10 -1.01 24.92
CA PRO A 84 58.53 0.33 24.76
C PRO A 84 59.49 1.46 25.16
N LEU A 85 59.32 2.64 24.56
CA LEU A 85 60.13 3.82 24.89
C LEU A 85 59.88 4.26 26.33
N ASP A 86 60.89 4.87 26.95
CA ASP A 86 60.74 5.38 28.31
C ASP A 86 59.58 6.39 28.44
N LEU A 87 58.78 6.23 29.48
CA LEU A 87 57.56 7.00 29.79
C LEU A 87 56.43 6.84 28.76
N SER A 88 56.43 5.79 27.94
CA SER A 88 55.32 5.50 27.03
C SER A 88 54.06 5.12 27.81
N ASN A 89 52.91 5.61 27.37
CA ASN A 89 51.61 5.24 27.92
C ASN A 89 50.86 4.37 26.92
N ASP A 90 49.77 3.76 27.38
CA ASP A 90 48.85 2.99 26.55
C ASP A 90 49.52 1.80 25.85
N ILE A 91 50.34 1.06 26.59
CA ILE A 91 50.94 -0.18 26.10
C ILE A 91 49.95 -1.33 26.26
N ASN A 92 49.86 -2.20 25.27
CA ASN A 92 49.03 -3.39 25.34
C ASN A 92 49.43 -4.29 26.54
N LEU A 93 48.49 -5.07 27.08
CA LEU A 93 48.73 -5.91 28.26
C LEU A 93 49.71 -7.07 27.98
N ILE A 94 49.90 -7.40 26.71
CA ILE A 94 51.00 -8.25 26.23
C ILE A 94 52.04 -7.34 25.58
N ALA A 95 53.11 -7.03 26.32
CA ALA A 95 54.16 -6.12 25.88
C ALA A 95 55.42 -6.87 25.41
N ASP A 96 55.98 -6.45 24.27
CA ASP A 96 57.29 -6.89 23.82
C ASP A 96 58.38 -5.93 24.30
N LEU A 97 59.24 -6.41 25.19
CA LEU A 97 60.44 -5.67 25.59
C LEU A 97 61.56 -5.94 24.60
N SER A 98 62.27 -4.92 24.14
CA SER A 98 63.52 -5.05 23.37
C SER A 98 64.49 -3.92 23.66
N TRP A 99 65.78 -4.17 23.39
CA TRP A 99 66.87 -3.23 23.64
C TRP A 99 68.02 -3.51 22.67
N ASN A 100 68.89 -2.52 22.49
CA ASN A 100 70.21 -2.72 21.89
C ASN A 100 71.17 -3.29 22.94
N GLY A 101 71.93 -4.32 22.54
CA GLY A 101 72.96 -4.95 23.38
C GLY A 101 73.93 -5.75 22.52
N GLY A 102 74.86 -6.43 23.16
CA GLY A 102 75.88 -7.26 22.51
C GLY A 102 77.14 -7.31 23.34
N ASP A 103 78.17 -7.94 22.78
CA ASP A 103 79.52 -7.88 23.32
C ASP A 103 80.48 -7.36 22.24
N PRO A 104 81.33 -6.36 22.54
CA PRO A 104 82.39 -5.93 21.62
C PRO A 104 83.43 -7.02 21.34
N ASP A 105 83.53 -8.06 22.18
CA ASP A 105 84.44 -9.18 22.02
C ASP A 105 83.80 -10.34 21.21
N ALA A 106 84.31 -10.53 20.00
CA ALA A 106 83.74 -11.50 19.05
C ALA A 106 83.85 -12.96 19.57
N GLY A 107 82.69 -13.59 19.77
CA GLY A 107 82.57 -14.98 20.23
C GLY A 107 82.12 -15.12 21.68
N ASP A 108 82.00 -14.00 22.42
CA ASP A 108 81.43 -13.99 23.75
C ASP A 108 79.90 -14.06 23.70
N VAL A 109 79.34 -14.74 24.70
CA VAL A 109 77.90 -14.98 24.81
C VAL A 109 77.36 -14.09 25.93
N VAL A 110 76.35 -13.29 25.63
CA VAL A 110 75.75 -12.37 26.59
C VAL A 110 74.47 -12.95 27.19
N PHE A 111 74.37 -12.89 28.52
CA PHE A 111 73.16 -13.13 29.28
C PHE A 111 72.54 -11.78 29.65
N TYR A 112 71.24 -11.63 29.47
CA TYR A 112 70.51 -10.45 29.91
C TYR A 112 69.61 -10.83 31.08
N ASP A 113 69.81 -10.19 32.23
CA ASP A 113 68.89 -10.20 33.36
C ASP A 113 67.89 -9.04 33.20
N ILE A 114 66.64 -9.35 32.85
CA ILE A 114 65.54 -8.39 32.76
C ILE A 114 64.92 -8.22 34.14
N TYR A 115 64.81 -6.98 34.59
CA TYR A 115 64.09 -6.59 35.80
C TYR A 115 62.79 -5.89 35.39
N LEU A 116 61.67 -6.25 36.00
CA LEU A 116 60.33 -5.68 35.75
C LEU A 116 59.50 -5.74 37.04
N ASP A 117 58.94 -4.61 37.46
CA ASP A 117 58.03 -4.52 38.61
C ASP A 117 57.16 -3.25 38.49
N THR A 118 56.13 -3.13 39.31
CA THR A 118 55.32 -1.90 39.48
C THR A 118 55.99 -0.88 40.43
N ILE A 119 57.15 -1.23 40.98
CA ILE A 119 57.92 -0.43 41.95
C ILE A 119 59.31 -0.13 41.37
N ASP A 120 59.76 1.13 41.47
CA ASP A 120 61.14 1.54 41.20
C ASP A 120 61.99 1.49 42.50
N PRO A 121 63.11 0.73 42.57
CA PRO A 121 63.72 -0.06 41.50
C PRO A 121 63.07 -1.44 41.30
N PRO A 122 62.98 -1.92 40.04
CA PRO A 122 62.33 -3.18 39.73
C PRO A 122 63.17 -4.40 40.15
N ILE A 123 62.50 -5.54 40.35
CA ILE A 123 63.11 -6.83 40.70
C ILE A 123 63.35 -7.71 39.47
N ILE A 124 64.20 -8.74 39.63
CA ILE A 124 64.53 -9.66 38.53
C ILE A 124 63.28 -10.42 38.07
N TYR A 125 62.95 -10.31 36.79
CA TYR A 125 61.83 -10.97 36.14
C TYR A 125 62.27 -12.26 35.44
N LYS A 126 63.25 -12.17 34.54
CA LYS A 126 63.71 -13.30 33.72
C LYS A 126 65.12 -13.08 33.20
N ARG A 127 65.85 -14.18 32.97
CA ARG A 127 67.11 -14.19 32.23
C ARG A 127 66.90 -14.75 30.83
N VAL A 128 67.44 -14.07 29.81
CA VAL A 128 67.50 -14.56 28.43
C VAL A 128 68.95 -14.70 27.97
N LEU A 129 69.19 -15.61 27.03
CA LEU A 129 70.51 -15.93 26.49
C LEU A 129 70.60 -15.38 25.07
N ASP A 130 71.51 -14.44 24.85
CA ASP A 130 71.92 -13.95 23.52
C ASP A 130 70.76 -13.45 22.63
N VAL A 131 69.68 -12.98 23.26
CA VAL A 131 68.50 -12.42 22.60
C VAL A 131 68.15 -11.13 23.31
N ALA A 132 68.22 -10.01 22.59
CA ALA A 132 67.94 -8.67 23.11
C ALA A 132 66.44 -8.32 23.04
N GLY A 133 65.60 -9.23 23.55
CA GLY A 133 64.15 -9.04 23.59
C GLY A 133 63.40 -10.13 24.34
N LEU A 134 62.18 -9.82 24.78
CA LEU A 134 61.31 -10.68 25.57
C LEU A 134 59.84 -10.21 25.52
N THR A 135 58.95 -11.07 25.04
CA THR A 135 57.50 -10.91 25.27
C THR A 135 57.15 -11.21 26.72
N ILE A 136 56.49 -10.27 27.37
CA ILE A 136 56.00 -10.38 28.74
C ILE A 136 54.61 -11.02 28.72
N GLY A 137 54.30 -11.84 29.74
CA GLY A 137 52.94 -12.36 29.91
C GLY A 137 51.94 -11.25 30.23
N LEU A 138 50.66 -11.61 30.34
CA LEU A 138 49.58 -10.68 30.65
C LEU A 138 49.91 -9.79 31.86
N LEU A 139 49.95 -8.48 31.63
CA LEU A 139 50.16 -7.43 32.62
C LEU A 139 48.82 -6.95 33.19
N ASP A 140 48.87 -6.31 34.35
CA ASP A 140 47.69 -5.67 34.93
C ASP A 140 47.35 -4.40 34.11
N PRO A 141 46.05 -4.11 33.84
CA PRO A 141 45.64 -2.91 33.13
C PRO A 141 45.87 -1.64 33.96
N ASP A 142 45.94 -0.48 33.30
CA ASP A 142 46.14 0.84 33.91
C ASP A 142 47.32 0.92 34.91
N THR A 143 48.38 0.13 34.65
CA THR A 143 49.46 -0.10 35.60
C THR A 143 50.79 0.37 35.04
N THR A 144 51.52 1.16 35.82
CA THR A 144 52.87 1.60 35.45
C THR A 144 53.90 0.58 35.89
N TYR A 145 54.67 0.08 34.93
CA TYR A 145 55.79 -0.84 35.15
C TYR A 145 57.12 -0.11 34.94
N TYR A 146 58.07 -0.40 35.82
CA TYR A 146 59.46 0.02 35.73
C TYR A 146 60.30 -1.19 35.34
N TRP A 147 61.25 -1.01 34.42
CA TRP A 147 62.10 -2.09 33.95
C TRP A 147 63.52 -1.63 33.62
N LYS A 148 64.46 -2.57 33.70
CA LYS A 148 65.85 -2.37 33.28
C LYS A 148 66.46 -3.68 32.85
N VAL A 149 67.59 -3.61 32.14
CA VAL A 149 68.34 -4.78 31.69
C VAL A 149 69.77 -4.72 32.19
N VAL A 150 70.26 -5.83 32.73
CA VAL A 150 71.67 -6.02 33.10
C VAL A 150 72.28 -7.07 32.17
N ALA A 151 73.25 -6.67 31.35
CA ALA A 151 73.98 -7.55 30.46
C ALA A 151 75.20 -8.15 31.17
N ARG A 152 75.50 -9.42 30.90
CA ARG A 152 76.62 -10.17 31.47
C ARG A 152 77.25 -11.09 30.44
N ASP A 153 78.57 -11.02 30.25
CA ASP A 153 79.29 -11.96 29.37
C ASP A 153 79.53 -13.33 30.05
N ASN A 154 80.08 -14.27 29.29
CA ASN A 154 80.55 -15.57 29.77
C ASN A 154 81.84 -15.50 30.63
N HIS A 155 82.39 -14.30 30.83
CA HIS A 155 83.56 -13.99 31.68
C HIS A 155 83.20 -13.23 32.97
N ASN A 156 81.89 -13.08 33.26
CA ASN A 156 81.28 -12.37 34.39
C ASN A 156 81.41 -10.83 34.41
N ALA A 157 81.88 -10.16 33.36
CA ALA A 157 81.78 -8.70 33.29
C ALA A 157 80.33 -8.28 33.00
N THR A 158 79.92 -7.12 33.51
CA THR A 158 78.53 -6.68 33.47
C THR A 158 78.39 -5.20 33.15
N THR A 159 77.34 -4.86 32.40
CA THR A 159 76.84 -3.50 32.22
C THR A 159 75.35 -3.44 32.54
N GLU A 160 74.89 -2.27 32.99
CA GLU A 160 73.51 -2.04 33.43
C GLU A 160 72.94 -0.85 32.66
N GLY A 161 71.77 -1.05 32.04
CA GLY A 161 71.00 0.02 31.41
C GLY A 161 70.26 0.89 32.45
N PRO A 162 69.79 2.08 32.08
CA PRO A 162 68.93 2.90 32.93
C PRO A 162 67.59 2.19 33.24
N VAL A 163 66.88 2.69 34.26
CA VAL A 163 65.50 2.28 34.53
C VAL A 163 64.58 3.03 33.57
N TRP A 164 63.81 2.28 32.80
CA TRP A 164 62.75 2.77 31.92
C TRP A 164 61.39 2.46 32.53
N SER A 165 60.35 3.16 32.08
CA SER A 165 58.98 2.88 32.50
C SER A 165 57.97 2.95 31.36
N PHE A 166 56.86 2.24 31.52
CA PHE A 166 55.69 2.36 30.64
C PHE A 166 54.41 2.11 31.44
N THR A 167 53.28 2.59 30.92
CA THR A 167 51.95 2.37 31.53
C THR A 167 51.08 1.57 30.57
N THR A 168 50.46 0.49 31.06
CA THR A 168 49.50 -0.31 30.29
C THR A 168 48.17 0.41 30.09
N GLY A 169 47.46 0.10 29.01
CA GLY A 169 46.10 0.60 28.74
C GLY A 169 45.04 -0.04 29.66
N SER A 170 43.85 0.54 29.70
CA SER A 170 42.68 -0.01 30.39
C SER A 170 42.10 -1.20 29.63
N ASP A 171 41.65 -2.24 30.33
CA ASP A 171 40.98 -3.43 29.75
C ASP A 171 39.67 -3.69 30.53
N PRO A 172 38.55 -3.07 30.12
CA PRO A 172 37.28 -3.17 30.84
C PRO A 172 36.60 -4.53 30.74
N ASP A 173 36.79 -5.27 29.65
CA ASP A 173 36.10 -6.54 29.39
C ASP A 173 36.94 -7.80 29.73
N GLY A 174 38.23 -7.61 30.01
CA GLY A 174 39.15 -8.62 30.50
C GLY A 174 39.65 -9.58 29.43
N ASP A 175 39.70 -9.16 28.17
CA ASP A 175 40.12 -10.01 27.04
C ASP A 175 41.64 -10.07 26.82
N GLY A 176 42.39 -9.20 27.49
CA GLY A 176 43.85 -9.13 27.39
C GLY A 176 44.38 -8.12 26.37
N SER A 177 43.53 -7.30 25.76
CA SER A 177 43.87 -6.16 24.92
C SER A 177 43.54 -4.86 25.66
N GLY A 178 44.48 -3.91 25.68
CA GLY A 178 44.35 -2.70 26.50
C GLY A 178 44.34 -1.39 25.70
N GLY A 179 43.49 -0.46 26.11
CA GLY A 179 43.44 0.92 25.65
C GLY A 179 43.20 1.03 24.14
N THR A 180 44.05 1.75 23.39
CA THR A 180 43.84 1.89 21.93
C THR A 180 44.14 0.61 21.13
N HIS A 181 44.61 -0.44 21.78
CA HIS A 181 44.87 -1.73 21.15
C HIS A 181 43.66 -2.66 21.19
N ASP A 182 42.61 -2.26 21.91
CA ASP A 182 41.35 -2.98 22.01
C ASP A 182 40.33 -2.38 21.04
N ASN A 183 40.03 -3.11 19.97
CA ASN A 183 39.04 -2.70 18.96
C ASN A 183 37.59 -2.98 19.40
N CYS A 184 37.39 -3.60 20.56
CA CYS A 184 36.09 -3.72 21.23
C CYS A 184 36.17 -3.50 22.75
N PRO A 185 36.38 -2.25 23.23
CA PRO A 185 36.68 -1.93 24.63
C PRO A 185 35.74 -2.42 25.73
N ASN A 186 34.56 -2.94 25.37
CA ASN A 186 33.55 -3.41 26.31
C ASN A 186 32.99 -4.80 25.93
N VAL A 187 33.53 -5.46 24.90
CA VAL A 187 33.02 -6.73 24.38
C VAL A 187 34.18 -7.69 24.16
N TYR A 188 34.29 -8.66 25.08
CA TYR A 188 35.38 -9.63 25.12
C TYR A 188 35.68 -10.28 23.75
N ASN A 189 36.83 -9.96 23.15
CA ASN A 189 37.24 -10.43 21.82
C ASN A 189 38.76 -10.63 21.71
N PRO A 190 39.34 -11.61 22.43
CA PRO A 190 40.80 -11.73 22.63
C PRO A 190 41.62 -11.98 21.35
N ASN A 191 40.98 -12.27 20.21
CA ASN A 191 41.62 -12.42 18.91
C ASN A 191 41.70 -11.10 18.12
N GLN A 192 41.01 -10.05 18.57
CA GLN A 192 41.00 -8.70 17.99
C GLN A 192 40.81 -8.75 16.46
N LEU A 193 39.91 -9.64 16.02
CA LEU A 193 39.60 -9.80 14.61
C LEU A 193 38.80 -8.57 14.14
N ASP A 194 39.24 -8.01 13.03
CA ASP A 194 38.66 -6.85 12.34
C ASP A 194 38.74 -7.17 10.85
N THR A 195 37.63 -7.63 10.29
CA THR A 195 37.57 -8.22 8.95
C THR A 195 37.64 -7.14 7.86
N ASP A 196 37.10 -5.95 8.09
CA ASP A 196 37.04 -4.86 7.12
C ASP A 196 38.06 -3.73 7.35
N ASN A 197 38.79 -3.79 8.47
CA ASN A 197 39.85 -2.87 8.89
C ASN A 197 39.40 -1.44 9.15
N ASP A 198 38.19 -1.26 9.69
CA ASP A 198 37.68 0.05 10.08
C ASP A 198 38.11 0.47 11.51
N GLY A 199 38.64 -0.47 12.31
CA GLY A 199 39.09 -0.24 13.68
C GLY A 199 38.06 -0.60 14.76
N ARG A 200 36.90 -1.13 14.39
CA ARG A 200 35.97 -1.88 15.25
C ARG A 200 36.22 -3.36 15.06
N GLY A 201 36.18 -4.13 16.15
CA GLY A 201 36.33 -5.59 16.04
C GLY A 201 35.02 -6.27 15.67
N ASP A 202 35.09 -7.37 14.92
CA ASP A 202 33.94 -8.17 14.46
C ASP A 202 32.93 -8.54 15.59
N ALA A 203 33.38 -8.56 16.85
CA ALA A 203 32.57 -8.90 18.00
C ALA A 203 31.63 -7.76 18.47
N CYS A 204 31.98 -6.52 18.18
CA CYS A 204 31.24 -5.31 18.56
C CYS A 204 30.89 -4.45 17.35
N ASP A 205 31.05 -4.99 16.15
CA ASP A 205 30.78 -4.34 14.88
C ASP A 205 29.41 -4.78 14.36
N ASN A 206 28.53 -3.82 14.09
CA ASN A 206 27.22 -4.06 13.47
C ASN A 206 27.28 -4.25 11.95
N CYS A 207 28.46 -4.09 11.33
CA CYS A 207 28.75 -4.45 9.94
C CYS A 207 30.15 -5.08 9.76
N PRO A 208 30.43 -6.29 10.29
CA PRO A 208 31.79 -6.86 10.28
C PRO A 208 32.49 -7.01 8.92
N GLY A 209 31.75 -6.95 7.81
CA GLY A 209 32.30 -7.04 6.46
C GLY A 209 32.43 -5.71 5.73
N ASN A 210 31.95 -4.61 6.31
CA ASN A 210 31.69 -3.35 5.63
C ASN A 210 32.00 -2.14 6.53
N ALA A 211 33.17 -1.55 6.31
CA ALA A 211 33.72 -0.51 7.18
C ALA A 211 32.74 0.64 7.50
N ASN A 212 32.42 0.80 8.78
CA ASN A 212 31.45 1.77 9.32
C ASN A 212 31.83 2.21 10.76
N THR A 213 32.92 2.97 10.87
CA THR A 213 33.47 3.38 12.19
C THR A 213 32.52 4.10 13.14
N ASP A 214 31.45 4.71 12.62
CA ASP A 214 30.42 5.40 13.40
C ASP A 214 29.35 4.46 13.97
N GLN A 215 29.26 3.21 13.47
CA GLN A 215 28.37 2.16 13.93
C GLN A 215 26.90 2.65 13.96
N LEU A 216 26.54 3.42 12.94
CA LEU A 216 25.18 3.92 12.80
C LEU A 216 24.23 2.75 12.50
N ASP A 217 23.11 2.74 13.19
CA ASP A 217 22.02 1.77 13.10
C ASP A 217 20.73 2.58 13.32
N THR A 218 20.09 2.96 12.23
CA THR A 218 19.00 3.93 12.23
C THR A 218 17.70 3.33 12.78
N ASP A 219 17.44 2.05 12.53
CA ASP A 219 16.20 1.38 12.93
C ASP A 219 16.34 0.52 14.21
N ASN A 220 17.56 0.37 14.72
CA ASN A 220 17.94 -0.36 15.93
C ASN A 220 17.69 -1.87 15.85
N ASP A 221 17.87 -2.48 14.69
CA ASP A 221 17.77 -3.93 14.54
C ASP A 221 19.09 -4.67 14.85
N GLY A 222 20.20 -3.94 14.92
CA GLY A 222 21.53 -4.48 15.20
C GLY A 222 22.38 -4.76 13.96
N VAL A 223 21.90 -4.44 12.77
CA VAL A 223 22.64 -4.35 11.50
C VAL A 223 22.95 -2.87 11.24
N GLY A 224 24.17 -2.54 10.83
CA GLY A 224 24.53 -1.15 10.59
C GLY A 224 24.07 -0.63 9.23
N ASP A 225 23.77 0.67 9.12
CA ASP A 225 23.25 1.34 7.91
C ASP A 225 24.07 1.06 6.63
N VAL A 226 25.35 0.73 6.75
CA VAL A 226 26.26 0.48 5.62
C VAL A 226 26.07 -0.92 5.01
N CYS A 227 25.64 -1.89 5.82
CA CYS A 227 25.40 -3.28 5.41
C CYS A 227 23.93 -3.68 5.53
N ASP A 228 23.08 -2.73 5.91
CA ASP A 228 21.64 -2.90 6.04
C ASP A 228 20.94 -2.63 4.70
N ASN A 229 20.25 -3.64 4.18
CA ASN A 229 19.42 -3.53 2.99
C ASN A 229 18.02 -2.93 3.25
N CYS A 230 17.69 -2.60 4.50
CA CYS A 230 16.50 -1.84 4.91
C CYS A 230 16.77 -0.84 6.05
N VAL A 231 17.64 0.14 5.82
CA VAL A 231 18.09 1.20 6.77
C VAL A 231 17.02 1.84 7.70
N LEU A 232 15.74 1.85 7.30
CA LEU A 232 14.65 2.47 8.08
C LEU A 232 13.67 1.44 8.68
N THR A 233 13.84 0.15 8.40
CA THR A 233 12.88 -0.91 8.70
C THR A 233 13.59 -2.19 9.13
N SER A 234 13.46 -2.48 10.42
CA SER A 234 14.15 -3.60 11.08
C SER A 234 14.00 -4.94 10.35
N ASN A 235 15.12 -5.53 9.94
CA ASN A 235 15.24 -6.84 9.32
C ASN A 235 16.60 -7.50 9.59
N THR A 236 16.78 -7.95 10.83
CA THR A 236 18.02 -8.61 11.29
C THR A 236 18.51 -9.80 10.46
N ASP A 237 17.65 -10.41 9.63
CA ASP A 237 17.99 -11.53 8.76
C ASP A 237 18.49 -11.10 7.37
N GLN A 238 18.34 -9.82 7.03
CA GLN A 238 18.81 -9.18 5.80
C GLN A 238 18.37 -9.99 4.56
N ALA A 239 17.14 -10.48 4.59
CA ALA A 239 16.55 -11.21 3.47
C ALA A 239 16.40 -10.28 2.26
N ASP A 240 16.79 -10.79 1.10
CA ASP A 240 16.71 -10.13 -0.22
C ASP A 240 16.62 -11.27 -1.26
N VAL A 241 15.39 -11.59 -1.67
CA VAL A 241 15.08 -12.76 -2.49
C VAL A 241 15.60 -12.62 -3.91
N GLU A 242 15.53 -11.43 -4.49
CA GLU A 242 15.85 -11.09 -5.88
C GLU A 242 17.28 -10.56 -6.07
N ASN A 243 17.97 -10.26 -4.98
CA ASN A 243 19.37 -9.80 -4.88
C ASN A 243 19.60 -8.48 -5.60
N ASP A 244 18.71 -7.51 -5.41
CA ASP A 244 18.88 -6.16 -5.93
C ASP A 244 19.47 -5.17 -4.90
N GLY A 245 19.59 -5.59 -3.64
CA GLY A 245 20.15 -4.78 -2.56
C GLY A 245 19.12 -4.01 -1.74
N VAL A 246 17.82 -4.19 -2.00
CA VAL A 246 16.73 -3.77 -1.13
C VAL A 246 16.21 -5.01 -0.38
N GLY A 247 15.97 -4.91 0.92
CA GLY A 247 15.53 -6.06 1.71
C GLY A 247 14.03 -6.35 1.58
N ASP A 248 13.65 -7.62 1.69
CA ASP A 248 12.29 -8.15 1.53
C ASP A 248 11.21 -7.39 2.33
N VAL A 249 11.56 -6.78 3.46
CA VAL A 249 10.61 -6.07 4.34
C VAL A 249 10.35 -4.63 3.92
N CYS A 250 11.27 -4.02 3.18
CA CYS A 250 11.19 -2.66 2.68
C CYS A 250 11.10 -2.59 1.16
N ASP A 251 11.16 -3.74 0.48
CA ASP A 251 11.04 -3.85 -0.96
C ASP A 251 9.57 -3.86 -1.40
N ASN A 252 9.18 -2.84 -2.18
CA ASN A 252 7.87 -2.75 -2.80
C ASN A 252 7.69 -3.69 -4.02
N CYS A 253 8.72 -4.45 -4.41
CA CYS A 253 8.67 -5.52 -5.41
C CYS A 253 9.53 -6.75 -5.06
N LYS A 254 9.27 -7.36 -3.89
CA LYS A 254 9.88 -8.59 -3.31
C LYS A 254 10.24 -9.81 -4.21
N LEU A 255 9.79 -9.87 -5.47
CA LEU A 255 10.10 -10.96 -6.41
C LEU A 255 10.68 -10.44 -7.75
N ALA A 256 10.87 -9.13 -7.89
CA ALA A 256 11.27 -8.47 -9.12
C ALA A 256 12.25 -7.31 -8.83
N PRO A 257 13.52 -7.39 -9.29
CA PRO A 257 14.53 -6.37 -9.02
C PRO A 257 14.11 -4.95 -9.42
N ASN A 258 14.20 -4.01 -8.49
CA ASN A 258 13.89 -2.60 -8.59
C ASN A 258 14.61 -1.75 -7.52
N GLU A 259 15.94 -1.68 -7.58
CA GLU A 259 16.78 -0.88 -6.67
C GLU A 259 16.32 0.59 -6.46
N ASP A 260 15.57 1.15 -7.41
CA ASP A 260 15.06 2.53 -7.35
C ASP A 260 13.71 2.68 -6.63
N GLN A 261 13.06 1.56 -6.28
CA GLN A 261 11.81 1.47 -5.53
C GLN A 261 10.71 2.40 -6.07
N ILE A 262 10.68 2.61 -7.39
CA ILE A 262 9.69 3.49 -8.02
C ILE A 262 8.29 2.88 -7.87
N ASP A 263 7.41 3.65 -7.26
CA ASP A 263 5.97 3.43 -7.16
C ASP A 263 5.29 4.72 -7.67
N SER A 264 4.80 4.68 -8.92
CA SER A 264 4.27 5.89 -9.56
C SER A 264 2.88 6.30 -9.04
N ASN A 265 2.16 5.39 -8.39
CA ASN A 265 0.80 5.60 -7.90
C ASN A 265 0.69 5.58 -6.37
N ASP A 266 1.81 5.53 -5.66
CA ASP A 266 1.95 5.53 -4.20
C ASP A 266 1.03 4.50 -3.52
N ASP A 267 0.85 3.33 -4.16
CA ASP A 267 -0.07 2.29 -3.67
C ASP A 267 0.62 1.21 -2.81
N GLY A 268 1.93 1.33 -2.65
CA GLY A 268 2.80 0.44 -1.88
C GLY A 268 3.38 -0.71 -2.68
N ILE A 269 3.00 -0.87 -3.95
CA ILE A 269 3.50 -1.90 -4.87
C ILE A 269 4.25 -1.21 -6.01
N GLY A 270 5.52 -1.58 -6.21
CA GLY A 270 6.36 -0.90 -7.20
C GLY A 270 5.91 -1.13 -8.65
N ASP A 271 6.30 -0.19 -9.52
CA ASP A 271 6.02 -0.24 -10.96
C ASP A 271 6.63 -1.49 -11.62
N ALA A 272 7.76 -1.98 -11.09
CA ALA A 272 8.48 -3.13 -11.64
C ALA A 272 7.74 -4.46 -11.49
N CYS A 273 6.88 -4.58 -10.49
CA CYS A 273 6.06 -5.75 -10.18
C CYS A 273 4.58 -5.54 -10.49
N THR A 274 4.22 -4.46 -11.20
CA THR A 274 2.85 -4.15 -11.60
C THR A 274 2.63 -4.35 -13.11
N ILE A 275 1.54 -5.01 -13.49
CA ILE A 275 1.10 -5.17 -14.89
C ILE A 275 -0.23 -4.46 -15.12
N TYR A 276 -0.24 -3.53 -16.07
CA TYR A 276 -1.43 -2.80 -16.48
C TYR A 276 -2.13 -3.48 -17.67
N ASN A 277 -3.37 -3.92 -17.47
CA ASN A 277 -4.19 -4.60 -18.46
C ASN A 277 -5.43 -3.75 -18.82
N CYS A 278 -5.48 -3.19 -20.02
CA CYS A 278 -6.67 -2.50 -20.51
C CYS A 278 -7.66 -3.48 -21.15
N VAL A 279 -8.90 -3.53 -20.66
CA VAL A 279 -9.89 -4.55 -21.01
C VAL A 279 -11.18 -3.91 -21.49
N SER A 280 -11.75 -4.39 -22.59
CA SER A 280 -12.94 -3.80 -23.23
C SER A 280 -14.10 -4.78 -23.44
N THR A 281 -13.89 -6.08 -23.18
CA THR A 281 -14.91 -7.12 -23.37
C THR A 281 -14.95 -8.14 -22.25
N SER A 282 -16.11 -8.78 -22.06
CA SER A 282 -16.29 -9.87 -21.08
C SER A 282 -15.30 -11.03 -21.27
N ALA A 283 -15.04 -11.42 -22.52
CA ALA A 283 -14.13 -12.52 -22.82
C ALA A 283 -12.67 -12.18 -22.48
N GLU A 284 -12.27 -10.94 -22.77
CA GLU A 284 -10.94 -10.42 -22.43
C GLU A 284 -10.76 -10.30 -20.92
N LEU A 285 -11.78 -9.83 -20.19
CA LEU A 285 -11.75 -9.75 -18.73
C LEU A 285 -11.45 -11.11 -18.10
N GLN A 286 -12.21 -12.16 -18.47
CA GLN A 286 -11.92 -13.48 -17.91
C GLN A 286 -10.54 -14.00 -18.32
N GLN A 287 -10.07 -13.71 -19.54
CA GLN A 287 -8.75 -14.14 -20.00
C GLN A 287 -7.62 -13.49 -19.18
N VAL A 288 -7.71 -12.18 -18.91
CA VAL A 288 -6.74 -11.46 -18.09
C VAL A 288 -6.76 -11.99 -16.66
N LEU A 289 -7.94 -12.15 -16.06
CA LEU A 289 -8.09 -12.74 -14.71
C LEU A 289 -7.50 -14.15 -14.60
N THR A 290 -7.53 -14.95 -15.67
CA THR A 290 -6.90 -16.27 -15.70
C THR A 290 -5.38 -16.17 -15.79
N THR A 291 -4.85 -15.17 -16.51
CA THR A 291 -3.40 -14.98 -16.65
C THR A 291 -2.79 -14.50 -15.33
N ALA A 292 -3.50 -13.61 -14.63
CA ALA A 292 -3.10 -13.05 -13.34
C ALA A 292 -2.94 -14.08 -12.21
N GLN A 293 -3.53 -15.27 -12.33
CA GLN A 293 -3.50 -16.27 -11.26
C GLN A 293 -2.12 -16.93 -11.03
N SER A 294 -1.11 -16.62 -11.86
CA SER A 294 0.15 -17.38 -11.88
C SER A 294 1.36 -16.64 -12.47
N ASN A 295 1.31 -15.32 -12.57
CA ASN A 295 2.39 -14.51 -13.14
C ASN A 295 3.31 -13.87 -12.09
N ASN A 296 3.01 -14.00 -10.79
CA ASN A 296 3.72 -13.38 -9.67
C ASN A 296 3.83 -11.86 -9.80
N MET A 297 2.76 -11.21 -10.24
CA MET A 297 2.71 -9.76 -10.45
C MET A 297 1.45 -9.19 -9.84
N TYR A 298 1.47 -7.91 -9.51
CA TYR A 298 0.25 -7.17 -9.21
C TYR A 298 -0.47 -6.83 -10.52
N ASP A 299 -1.57 -7.51 -10.80
CA ASP A 299 -2.34 -7.23 -12.02
C ASP A 299 -3.34 -6.10 -11.81
N TYR A 300 -3.07 -4.97 -12.44
CA TYR A 300 -3.96 -3.82 -12.49
C TYR A 300 -4.86 -3.91 -13.74
N ILE A 301 -6.13 -4.28 -13.54
CA ILE A 301 -7.12 -4.41 -14.62
C ILE A 301 -7.92 -3.11 -14.76
N MET A 302 -7.68 -2.40 -15.86
CA MET A 302 -8.39 -1.19 -16.25
C MET A 302 -9.57 -1.56 -17.15
N LEU A 303 -10.80 -1.41 -16.66
CA LEU A 303 -12.01 -1.68 -17.41
C LEU A 303 -12.46 -0.45 -18.18
N GLN A 304 -12.53 -0.56 -19.50
CA GLN A 304 -13.16 0.47 -20.32
C GLN A 304 -14.65 0.63 -19.95
N GLN A 305 -15.16 1.85 -20.10
CA GLN A 305 -16.58 2.13 -19.90
C GLN A 305 -17.43 1.24 -20.81
N GLY A 306 -18.48 0.64 -20.25
CA GLY A 306 -19.31 -0.35 -20.91
C GLY A 306 -19.89 -1.40 -19.96
N THR A 307 -20.52 -2.42 -20.53
CA THR A 307 -21.14 -3.51 -19.77
C THR A 307 -20.48 -4.85 -20.07
N TYR A 308 -20.04 -5.53 -19.02
CA TYR A 308 -19.43 -6.86 -19.04
C TYR A 308 -20.42 -7.87 -18.50
N LEU A 309 -20.72 -8.89 -19.30
CA LEU A 309 -21.81 -9.83 -19.05
C LEU A 309 -21.27 -11.20 -18.68
N VAL A 310 -21.63 -11.71 -17.50
CA VAL A 310 -21.36 -13.09 -17.07
C VAL A 310 -21.95 -14.12 -18.05
N THR A 311 -23.03 -13.79 -18.74
CA THR A 311 -23.62 -14.65 -19.78
C THR A 311 -22.70 -14.85 -21.00
N GLN A 312 -21.79 -13.92 -21.25
CA GLN A 312 -20.73 -14.06 -22.26
C GLN A 312 -19.51 -14.83 -21.73
N ASN A 313 -19.45 -15.07 -20.42
CA ASN A 313 -18.46 -15.91 -19.73
C ASN A 313 -19.01 -17.32 -19.42
N GLY A 314 -19.89 -17.86 -20.27
CA GLY A 314 -20.46 -19.19 -20.07
C GLY A 314 -21.39 -19.31 -18.86
N ASN A 315 -21.91 -18.19 -18.33
CA ASN A 315 -22.68 -18.11 -17.08
C ASN A 315 -21.86 -18.54 -15.85
N LEU A 316 -20.57 -18.18 -15.84
CA LEU A 316 -19.69 -18.33 -14.69
C LEU A 316 -19.21 -16.94 -14.22
N PRO A 317 -19.04 -16.73 -12.92
CA PRO A 317 -18.50 -15.48 -12.39
C PRO A 317 -17.14 -15.17 -13.02
N PHE A 318 -16.84 -13.89 -13.16
CA PHE A 318 -15.47 -13.45 -13.47
C PHE A 318 -14.59 -13.83 -12.29
N THR A 319 -13.66 -14.77 -12.55
CA THR A 319 -12.96 -15.48 -11.47
C THR A 319 -11.45 -15.23 -11.52
N TYR A 320 -10.91 -14.78 -10.39
CA TYR A 320 -9.50 -14.81 -10.00
C TYR A 320 -9.40 -15.74 -8.78
N ASP A 321 -8.68 -16.85 -8.88
CA ASP A 321 -8.64 -17.88 -7.83
C ASP A 321 -7.26 -18.55 -7.78
N THR A 322 -6.41 -18.10 -6.85
CA THR A 322 -5.04 -18.61 -6.69
C THR A 322 -4.96 -19.85 -5.79
N SER A 323 -6.10 -20.49 -5.48
CA SER A 323 -6.10 -21.67 -4.61
C SER A 323 -5.29 -22.85 -5.15
N SER A 324 -5.06 -22.89 -6.47
CA SER A 324 -4.19 -23.88 -7.12
C SER A 324 -2.74 -23.43 -7.31
N THR A 325 -2.43 -22.18 -6.99
CA THR A 325 -1.15 -21.49 -7.18
C THR A 325 -0.79 -20.64 -5.96
N PRO A 326 -0.50 -21.25 -4.79
CA PRO A 326 -0.34 -20.52 -3.53
C PRO A 326 0.91 -19.62 -3.44
N ALA A 327 1.75 -19.61 -4.48
CA ALA A 327 2.96 -18.80 -4.54
C ALA A 327 2.72 -17.40 -5.17
N GLU A 328 1.51 -17.14 -5.66
CA GLU A 328 1.11 -15.83 -6.21
C GLU A 328 0.99 -14.82 -5.06
N LEU A 329 1.86 -13.80 -5.06
CA LEU A 329 2.13 -12.97 -3.89
C LEU A 329 1.27 -11.70 -3.81
N TYR A 330 1.16 -10.93 -4.91
CA TYR A 330 0.73 -9.53 -4.91
C TYR A 330 -0.79 -9.29 -5.02
N GLY A 331 -1.56 -10.21 -5.61
CA GLY A 331 -3.00 -10.03 -5.76
C GLY A 331 -3.39 -9.20 -7.00
N ILE A 332 -4.49 -8.46 -6.93
CA ILE A 332 -5.17 -7.91 -8.11
C ILE A 332 -5.94 -6.61 -7.83
N SER A 333 -6.01 -5.74 -8.83
CA SER A 333 -6.91 -4.58 -8.87
C SER A 333 -7.87 -4.67 -10.07
N ILE A 334 -9.15 -4.39 -9.85
CA ILE A 334 -10.16 -4.26 -10.90
C ILE A 334 -10.79 -2.88 -10.79
N SER A 335 -10.46 -1.98 -11.72
CA SER A 335 -10.85 -0.58 -11.66
C SER A 335 -11.64 -0.13 -12.90
N GLY A 336 -12.77 0.53 -12.67
CA GLY A 336 -13.68 1.05 -13.70
C GLY A 336 -13.43 2.50 -14.13
N GLY A 337 -14.22 2.95 -15.10
CA GLY A 337 -14.28 4.35 -15.53
C GLY A 337 -13.34 4.74 -16.67
N TYR A 338 -12.60 3.79 -17.26
CA TYR A 338 -11.59 4.09 -18.27
C TYR A 338 -12.16 4.34 -19.68
N ALA A 339 -11.66 5.35 -20.38
CA ALA A 339 -12.03 5.69 -21.75
C ALA A 339 -10.80 5.74 -22.67
N ASN A 340 -11.01 5.86 -23.98
CA ASN A 340 -9.96 6.11 -24.98
C ASN A 340 -8.76 5.14 -24.89
N GLY A 341 -9.02 3.84 -24.82
CA GLY A 341 -7.94 2.86 -24.72
C GLY A 341 -7.27 2.83 -23.34
N CYS A 342 -8.01 3.15 -22.28
CA CYS A 342 -7.51 3.29 -20.90
C CYS A 342 -6.45 4.37 -20.69
N THR A 343 -6.53 5.45 -21.47
CA THR A 343 -5.64 6.62 -21.31
C THR A 343 -6.29 7.77 -20.53
N GLN A 344 -7.60 7.66 -20.26
CA GLN A 344 -8.38 8.60 -19.47
C GLN A 344 -9.28 7.82 -18.52
N ARG A 345 -9.55 8.38 -17.34
CA ARG A 345 -10.40 7.77 -16.33
C ARG A 345 -11.35 8.80 -15.76
N THR A 346 -12.62 8.42 -15.63
CA THR A 346 -13.65 9.19 -14.91
C THR A 346 -14.30 8.25 -13.91
N LEU A 347 -14.13 8.54 -12.61
CA LEU A 347 -14.60 7.69 -11.52
C LEU A 347 -16.10 7.86 -11.29
N VAL A 348 -16.89 7.27 -12.19
CA VAL A 348 -18.35 7.23 -12.10
C VAL A 348 -18.79 5.77 -12.24
N PRO A 349 -19.24 5.11 -11.15
CA PRO A 349 -19.41 3.65 -11.14
C PRO A 349 -20.43 3.13 -12.15
N THR A 350 -21.39 3.96 -12.56
CA THR A 350 -22.40 3.60 -13.57
C THR A 350 -21.84 3.51 -14.99
N ASN A 351 -20.64 4.04 -15.26
CA ASN A 351 -20.02 3.97 -16.57
C ASN A 351 -19.42 2.59 -16.87
N THR A 352 -19.11 1.80 -15.84
CA THR A 352 -18.55 0.44 -15.98
C THR A 352 -19.39 -0.55 -15.19
N ILE A 353 -20.12 -1.41 -15.88
CA ILE A 353 -21.10 -2.33 -15.29
C ILE A 353 -20.64 -3.78 -15.45
N LEU A 354 -20.53 -4.52 -14.36
CA LEU A 354 -20.37 -5.96 -14.31
C LEU A 354 -21.73 -6.61 -13.96
N ASP A 355 -22.33 -7.34 -14.90
CA ASP A 355 -23.71 -7.86 -14.77
C ASP A 355 -23.75 -9.40 -14.78
N GLY A 356 -24.30 -9.96 -13.70
CA GLY A 356 -24.49 -11.40 -13.49
C GLY A 356 -25.64 -12.05 -14.28
N GLY A 357 -26.53 -11.23 -14.85
CA GLY A 357 -27.68 -11.66 -15.66
C GLY A 357 -28.69 -12.52 -14.89
N ASN A 358 -28.65 -12.51 -13.57
CA ASN A 358 -29.36 -13.43 -12.67
C ASN A 358 -29.01 -14.92 -12.87
N THR A 359 -27.86 -15.22 -13.48
CA THR A 359 -27.48 -16.59 -13.86
C THR A 359 -26.40 -17.19 -12.96
N ALA A 360 -25.49 -16.36 -12.45
CA ALA A 360 -24.41 -16.74 -11.54
C ALA A 360 -23.97 -15.50 -10.73
N GLY A 361 -23.03 -15.69 -9.79
CA GLY A 361 -22.36 -14.57 -9.13
C GLY A 361 -21.59 -13.71 -10.14
N VAL A 362 -21.23 -12.47 -9.77
CA VAL A 362 -20.54 -11.56 -10.69
C VAL A 362 -19.02 -11.70 -10.59
N LEU A 363 -18.46 -11.40 -9.41
CA LEU A 363 -17.03 -11.47 -9.13
C LEU A 363 -16.74 -12.55 -8.10
N LYS A 364 -15.71 -13.36 -8.36
CA LYS A 364 -15.15 -14.32 -7.41
C LYS A 364 -13.63 -14.15 -7.35
N LEU A 365 -13.13 -13.61 -6.24
CA LEU A 365 -11.74 -13.25 -6.05
C LEU A 365 -11.18 -14.02 -4.84
N ILE A 366 -10.15 -14.84 -5.06
CA ILE A 366 -9.52 -15.63 -4.01
C ILE A 366 -8.00 -15.52 -4.10
N THR A 367 -7.38 -15.05 -3.02
CA THR A 367 -5.93 -15.14 -2.80
C THR A 367 -5.63 -16.02 -1.59
N LEU A 368 -4.64 -16.90 -1.71
CA LEU A 368 -4.09 -17.69 -0.59
C LEU A 368 -2.70 -17.21 -0.15
N SER A 369 -2.26 -16.05 -0.60
CA SER A 369 -0.99 -15.46 -0.16
C SER A 369 -1.01 -15.19 1.33
N THR A 370 0.03 -15.66 2.03
CA THR A 370 0.24 -15.41 3.46
C THR A 370 1.14 -14.20 3.71
N ASP A 371 1.53 -13.48 2.66
CA ASP A 371 2.36 -12.28 2.78
C ASP A 371 1.46 -11.05 2.99
N PRO A 372 1.45 -10.45 4.19
CA PRO A 372 0.58 -9.31 4.49
C PRO A 372 0.99 -8.03 3.76
N GLY A 373 2.25 -7.90 3.34
CA GLY A 373 2.78 -6.66 2.76
C GLY A 373 2.40 -6.45 1.30
N THR A 374 2.11 -7.55 0.60
CA THR A 374 1.94 -7.56 -0.86
C THR A 374 0.57 -8.06 -1.30
N SER A 375 -0.09 -8.96 -0.55
CA SER A 375 -1.37 -9.55 -0.94
C SER A 375 -2.52 -8.55 -0.88
N ARG A 376 -2.94 -8.02 -2.04
CA ARG A 376 -3.98 -7.00 -2.12
C ARG A 376 -5.07 -7.33 -3.12
N ILE A 377 -6.34 -7.20 -2.73
CA ILE A 377 -7.48 -7.29 -3.65
C ILE A 377 -8.24 -5.96 -3.64
N VAL A 378 -8.23 -5.27 -4.79
CA VAL A 378 -8.93 -3.99 -4.98
C VAL A 378 -10.04 -4.14 -6.00
N VAL A 379 -11.23 -3.62 -5.69
CA VAL A 379 -12.31 -3.37 -6.66
C VAL A 379 -12.77 -1.94 -6.52
N GLU A 380 -12.69 -1.17 -7.60
CA GLU A 380 -12.91 0.26 -7.55
C GLU A 380 -13.75 0.78 -8.73
N GLY A 381 -14.72 1.65 -8.45
CA GLY A 381 -15.36 2.45 -9.49
C GLY A 381 -16.23 1.64 -10.46
N VAL A 382 -16.83 0.53 -10.02
CA VAL A 382 -17.69 -0.31 -10.85
C VAL A 382 -19.09 -0.47 -10.29
N THR A 383 -20.07 -0.70 -11.18
CA THR A 383 -21.38 -1.22 -10.80
C THR A 383 -21.38 -2.74 -10.88
N VAL A 384 -21.69 -3.43 -9.79
CA VAL A 384 -21.84 -4.89 -9.72
C VAL A 384 -23.31 -5.24 -9.48
N GLN A 385 -23.94 -5.88 -10.46
CA GLN A 385 -25.39 -6.08 -10.41
C GLN A 385 -25.90 -7.44 -10.90
N ASN A 386 -27.14 -7.76 -10.49
CA ASN A 386 -27.90 -8.92 -10.94
C ASN A 386 -27.19 -10.26 -10.73
N GLY A 387 -26.29 -10.36 -9.76
CA GLY A 387 -25.58 -11.58 -9.43
C GLY A 387 -26.39 -12.54 -8.55
N ARG A 388 -26.20 -13.84 -8.76
CA ARG A 388 -26.88 -14.92 -8.02
C ARG A 388 -25.90 -16.03 -7.64
N ALA A 389 -25.57 -16.14 -6.36
CA ALA A 389 -24.62 -17.14 -5.84
C ALA A 389 -25.14 -17.79 -4.55
N TYR A 390 -24.42 -18.78 -4.02
CA TYR A 390 -24.69 -19.26 -2.66
C TYR A 390 -24.28 -18.18 -1.66
N ASP A 391 -23.06 -17.67 -1.84
CA ASP A 391 -22.47 -16.57 -1.08
C ASP A 391 -21.90 -15.53 -2.04
N GLY A 392 -21.96 -14.25 -1.67
CA GLY A 392 -21.39 -13.17 -2.48
C GLY A 392 -22.07 -13.06 -3.84
N GLY A 393 -23.39 -12.83 -3.84
CA GLY A 393 -24.18 -12.74 -5.07
C GLY A 393 -23.56 -11.76 -6.07
N GLY A 394 -23.16 -10.58 -5.60
CA GLY A 394 -22.36 -9.61 -6.37
C GLY A 394 -20.88 -9.99 -6.35
N ILE A 395 -20.24 -9.76 -5.19
CA ILE A 395 -18.81 -9.95 -4.98
C ILE A 395 -18.60 -11.02 -3.92
N TYR A 396 -17.88 -12.07 -4.29
CA TYR A 396 -17.27 -13.02 -3.35
C TYR A 396 -15.78 -12.75 -3.32
N VAL A 397 -15.24 -12.43 -2.14
CA VAL A 397 -13.80 -12.21 -1.93
C VAL A 397 -13.29 -12.98 -0.72
N GLN A 398 -12.15 -13.65 -0.90
CA GLN A 398 -11.47 -14.38 0.15
C GLN A 398 -9.96 -14.14 0.08
N ALA A 399 -9.34 -13.81 1.21
CA ALA A 399 -7.90 -13.65 1.35
C ALA A 399 -7.36 -14.39 2.58
N GLU A 400 -6.12 -14.89 2.51
CA GLU A 400 -5.44 -15.43 3.68
C GLU A 400 -4.78 -14.29 4.49
N SER A 401 -4.06 -13.39 3.82
CA SER A 401 -3.47 -12.19 4.42
C SER A 401 -3.61 -10.93 3.55
N GLY A 402 -3.26 -9.77 4.12
CA GLY A 402 -3.11 -8.49 3.44
C GLY A 402 -4.36 -7.60 3.46
N GLU A 403 -4.78 -7.08 2.31
CA GLU A 403 -5.88 -6.11 2.20
C GLU A 403 -6.96 -6.54 1.20
N ILE A 404 -8.23 -6.36 1.59
CA ILE A 404 -9.38 -6.32 0.69
C ILE A 404 -9.94 -4.88 0.73
N LEU A 405 -9.86 -4.17 -0.39
CA LEU A 405 -10.39 -2.81 -0.54
C LEU A 405 -11.47 -2.79 -1.62
N LEU A 406 -12.71 -2.49 -1.21
CA LEU A 406 -13.78 -2.18 -2.14
C LEU A 406 -14.09 -0.70 -2.00
N SER A 407 -13.85 0.09 -3.05
CA SER A 407 -14.07 1.54 -2.98
C SER A 407 -14.85 2.13 -4.16
N HIS A 408 -15.69 3.12 -3.88
CA HIS A 408 -16.47 3.83 -4.92
C HIS A 408 -17.27 2.88 -5.82
N ASN A 409 -17.83 1.79 -5.30
CA ASN A 409 -18.60 0.84 -6.10
C ASN A 409 -20.11 1.02 -5.90
N THR A 410 -20.89 0.62 -6.91
CA THR A 410 -22.34 0.44 -6.78
C THR A 410 -22.66 -1.05 -6.81
N ILE A 411 -22.96 -1.65 -5.65
CA ILE A 411 -23.35 -3.07 -5.55
C ILE A 411 -24.86 -3.15 -5.40
N THR A 412 -25.57 -3.55 -6.47
CA THR A 412 -27.04 -3.47 -6.48
C THR A 412 -27.78 -4.64 -7.12
N GLY A 413 -28.94 -5.01 -6.54
CA GLY A 413 -29.83 -6.03 -7.10
C GLY A 413 -29.26 -7.44 -7.09
N ASN A 414 -28.23 -7.71 -6.28
CA ASN A 414 -27.62 -9.02 -6.14
C ASN A 414 -28.34 -9.86 -5.09
N ALA A 415 -28.25 -11.19 -5.19
CA ALA A 415 -28.91 -12.05 -4.22
C ALA A 415 -28.23 -13.40 -4.03
N THR A 416 -28.44 -14.00 -2.86
CA THR A 416 -28.18 -15.42 -2.66
C THR A 416 -29.25 -16.29 -3.33
N TRP A 417 -28.94 -17.54 -3.66
CA TRP A 417 -29.90 -18.47 -4.27
C TRP A 417 -31.09 -18.78 -3.35
N SER A 418 -32.28 -18.87 -3.95
CA SER A 418 -33.51 -19.16 -3.19
C SER A 418 -33.62 -20.58 -2.66
N SER A 419 -32.81 -21.50 -3.19
CA SER A 419 -32.76 -22.92 -2.80
C SER A 419 -31.77 -23.18 -1.65
N CYS A 420 -31.17 -22.14 -1.08
CA CYS A 420 -29.98 -22.24 -0.25
C CYS A 420 -30.22 -22.55 1.25
N PHE A 421 -31.44 -22.90 1.69
CA PHE A 421 -31.83 -23.22 3.09
C PHE A 421 -30.96 -24.19 3.93
N SER A 422 -29.89 -24.77 3.38
CA SER A 422 -28.95 -25.68 4.05
C SER A 422 -27.47 -25.26 3.96
N TYR A 423 -27.17 -24.20 3.22
CA TYR A 423 -25.83 -23.61 3.10
C TYR A 423 -25.90 -22.21 3.73
N GLN A 424 -24.85 -21.74 4.37
CA GLN A 424 -24.87 -20.45 5.07
C GLN A 424 -24.94 -19.32 4.03
N CYS A 425 -26.12 -19.00 3.47
CA CYS A 425 -26.27 -18.04 2.36
C CYS A 425 -26.03 -16.61 2.82
N LEU A 426 -24.80 -16.14 2.66
CA LEU A 426 -24.32 -14.89 3.20
C LEU A 426 -23.91 -13.94 2.08
N GLY A 427 -24.04 -12.64 2.30
CA GLY A 427 -23.50 -11.66 1.35
C GLY A 427 -24.28 -11.62 0.05
N GLY A 428 -25.52 -11.11 0.08
CA GLY A 428 -26.30 -10.92 -1.15
C GLY A 428 -25.55 -10.03 -2.15
N GLY A 429 -25.06 -8.89 -1.67
CA GLY A 429 -24.14 -7.99 -2.36
C GLY A 429 -22.70 -8.46 -2.24
N ILE A 430 -22.12 -8.38 -1.04
CA ILE A 430 -20.72 -8.68 -0.76
C ILE A 430 -20.59 -9.80 0.26
N TYR A 431 -19.73 -10.77 -0.03
CA TYR A 431 -19.17 -11.70 0.94
C TYR A 431 -17.66 -11.51 0.98
N ALA A 432 -17.11 -11.10 2.11
CA ALA A 432 -15.69 -10.92 2.32
C ALA A 432 -15.20 -11.73 3.53
N LEU A 433 -14.19 -12.56 3.31
CA LEU A 433 -13.57 -13.40 4.32
C LEU A 433 -12.05 -13.24 4.30
N MET A 434 -11.46 -13.00 5.47
CA MET A 434 -10.01 -12.91 5.63
C MET A 434 -9.54 -13.68 6.86
N GLN A 435 -8.34 -14.28 6.84
CA GLN A 435 -7.76 -14.81 8.08
C GLN A 435 -7.15 -13.68 8.89
N ASP A 436 -6.16 -12.99 8.31
CA ASP A 436 -5.41 -11.90 8.93
C ASP A 436 -5.35 -10.68 7.99
N GLY A 437 -5.44 -9.46 8.50
CA GLY A 437 -5.28 -8.24 7.69
C GLY A 437 -6.45 -7.26 7.77
N THR A 438 -6.72 -6.52 6.68
CA THR A 438 -7.74 -5.46 6.69
C THR A 438 -8.78 -5.65 5.59
N ILE A 439 -10.06 -5.53 5.97
CA ILE A 439 -11.19 -5.42 5.04
C ILE A 439 -11.74 -4.00 5.12
N THR A 440 -11.68 -3.28 3.99
CA THR A 440 -12.14 -1.89 3.87
C THR A 440 -13.26 -1.78 2.86
N LEU A 441 -14.39 -1.22 3.29
CA LEU A 441 -15.43 -0.70 2.41
C LEU A 441 -15.37 0.83 2.48
N ASP A 442 -15.04 1.49 1.37
CA ASP A 442 -14.90 2.95 1.31
C ASP A 442 -15.79 3.57 0.23
N ASN A 443 -16.67 4.50 0.60
CA ASN A 443 -17.50 5.26 -0.35
C ASN A 443 -18.34 4.39 -1.33
N ASN A 444 -18.82 3.22 -0.88
CA ASN A 444 -19.65 2.35 -1.70
C ASN A 444 -21.15 2.65 -1.55
N THR A 445 -21.89 2.46 -2.62
CA THR A 445 -23.37 2.34 -2.58
C THR A 445 -23.77 0.86 -2.64
N ILE A 446 -24.32 0.33 -1.56
CA ILE A 446 -24.72 -1.08 -1.41
C ILE A 446 -26.24 -1.13 -1.24
N SER A 447 -26.97 -1.43 -2.32
CA SER A 447 -28.43 -1.31 -2.29
C SER A 447 -29.21 -2.45 -2.91
N ASN A 448 -30.44 -2.66 -2.45
CA ASN A 448 -31.39 -3.59 -3.08
C ASN A 448 -30.86 -5.04 -3.20
N ASN A 449 -29.94 -5.45 -2.33
CA ASN A 449 -29.42 -6.80 -2.32
C ASN A 449 -30.24 -7.70 -1.38
N SER A 450 -30.24 -9.02 -1.60
CA SER A 450 -31.01 -9.95 -0.76
C SER A 450 -30.30 -11.25 -0.36
N ALA A 451 -30.52 -11.68 0.89
CA ALA A 451 -29.98 -12.93 1.44
C ALA A 451 -31.07 -13.82 2.06
N MET A 452 -30.98 -15.13 1.82
CA MET A 452 -32.06 -16.08 2.14
C MET A 452 -31.98 -16.76 3.52
N ASP A 453 -30.79 -16.93 4.13
CA ASP A 453 -30.67 -17.72 5.37
C ASP A 453 -30.02 -16.91 6.49
N TRP A 454 -28.69 -16.85 6.55
CA TRP A 454 -27.99 -16.34 7.74
C TRP A 454 -27.69 -14.84 7.73
N GLY A 455 -27.86 -14.12 6.61
CA GLY A 455 -27.80 -12.65 6.61
C GLY A 455 -26.76 -11.97 5.74
N GLY A 456 -26.42 -10.73 6.10
CA GLY A 456 -25.45 -9.89 5.39
C GLY A 456 -25.91 -9.54 3.98
N ALA A 457 -27.18 -9.19 3.79
CA ALA A 457 -27.71 -9.03 2.43
C ALA A 457 -26.98 -7.92 1.66
N GLY A 458 -26.66 -6.79 2.31
CA GLY A 458 -25.72 -5.81 1.78
C GLY A 458 -24.30 -6.36 1.77
N ALA A 459 -23.70 -6.52 2.95
CA ALA A 459 -22.37 -7.10 3.11
C ALA A 459 -22.25 -8.04 4.31
N TYR A 460 -21.52 -9.14 4.10
CA TYR A 460 -21.02 -10.02 5.15
C TYR A 460 -19.49 -9.92 5.20
N LEU A 461 -18.94 -9.58 6.37
CA LEU A 461 -17.52 -9.32 6.60
C LEU A 461 -17.01 -10.19 7.75
N GLU A 462 -15.98 -11.00 7.51
CA GLU A 462 -15.42 -11.89 8.52
C GLU A 462 -13.89 -11.86 8.53
N ILE A 463 -13.31 -11.64 9.72
CA ILE A 463 -11.88 -11.82 10.00
C ILE A 463 -11.71 -12.85 11.11
N ASN A 464 -10.91 -13.88 10.83
CA ASN A 464 -10.78 -15.02 11.74
C ASN A 464 -9.71 -14.86 12.82
N THR A 465 -8.59 -14.18 12.57
CA THR A 465 -7.48 -14.08 13.55
C THR A 465 -7.27 -12.66 14.05
N THR A 466 -6.54 -11.83 13.31
CA THR A 466 -6.14 -10.48 13.69
C THR A 466 -6.44 -9.56 12.53
N GLY A 467 -6.71 -8.28 12.79
CA GLY A 467 -7.02 -7.39 11.70
C GLY A 467 -7.96 -6.25 12.03
N ASN A 468 -8.40 -5.59 10.97
CA ASN A 468 -9.30 -4.44 11.02
C ASN A 468 -10.44 -4.60 10.00
N ILE A 469 -11.65 -4.26 10.41
CA ILE A 469 -12.78 -4.06 9.50
C ILE A 469 -13.12 -2.57 9.52
N VAL A 470 -13.03 -1.92 8.37
CA VAL A 470 -13.20 -0.47 8.21
C VAL A 470 -14.32 -0.19 7.23
N LEU A 471 -15.33 0.56 7.67
CA LEU A 471 -16.41 1.08 6.82
C LEU A 471 -16.40 2.60 6.89
N ASN A 472 -16.10 3.24 5.77
CA ASN A 472 -16.00 4.69 5.68
C ASN A 472 -16.87 5.23 4.54
N GLY A 473 -17.75 6.20 4.79
CA GLY A 473 -18.50 6.90 3.74
C GLY A 473 -19.48 6.04 2.94
N ASN A 474 -19.88 4.84 3.42
CA ASN A 474 -20.73 3.95 2.64
C ASN A 474 -22.21 4.30 2.77
N ASN A 475 -22.96 4.17 1.69
CA ASN A 475 -24.42 4.20 1.68
C ASN A 475 -24.99 2.78 1.50
N VAL A 476 -25.56 2.22 2.57
CA VAL A 476 -26.08 0.85 2.63
C VAL A 476 -27.59 0.89 2.83
N ASN A 477 -28.35 0.73 1.74
CA ASN A 477 -29.80 0.94 1.79
C ASN A 477 -30.67 -0.12 1.11
N ASN A 478 -31.90 -0.28 1.59
CA ASN A 478 -32.91 -1.14 0.97
C ASN A 478 -32.47 -2.61 0.77
N ASN A 479 -31.54 -3.12 1.57
CA ASN A 479 -31.15 -4.53 1.52
C ASN A 479 -32.12 -5.38 2.36
N SER A 480 -32.29 -6.65 1.99
CA SER A 480 -33.20 -7.55 2.72
C SER A 480 -32.64 -8.94 2.99
N ALA A 481 -32.60 -9.32 4.26
CA ALA A 481 -32.26 -10.68 4.67
C ALA A 481 -33.47 -11.41 5.27
N LEU A 482 -33.43 -12.74 5.30
CA LEU A 482 -34.48 -13.51 6.00
C LEU A 482 -34.31 -13.44 7.52
N ALA A 483 -33.08 -13.58 8.03
CA ALA A 483 -32.85 -13.70 9.47
C ALA A 483 -31.99 -12.57 10.07
N ILE A 484 -30.77 -12.34 9.63
CA ILE A 484 -29.80 -11.51 10.38
C ILE A 484 -29.18 -10.46 9.47
N GLY A 485 -28.81 -9.29 10.00
CA GLY A 485 -27.87 -8.36 9.35
C GLY A 485 -28.26 -7.99 7.91
N ALA A 486 -29.45 -7.45 7.66
CA ALA A 486 -29.86 -7.15 6.29
C ALA A 486 -28.94 -6.14 5.61
N GLY A 487 -28.52 -5.09 6.31
CA GLY A 487 -27.48 -4.17 5.82
C GLY A 487 -26.10 -4.80 5.92
N ILE A 488 -25.50 -4.76 7.10
CA ILE A 488 -24.13 -5.20 7.38
C ILE A 488 -24.14 -6.31 8.43
N TYR A 489 -23.40 -7.38 8.17
CA TYR A 489 -23.06 -8.42 9.14
C TYR A 489 -21.54 -8.49 9.27
N VAL A 490 -21.02 -8.13 10.45
CA VAL A 490 -19.62 -8.38 10.85
C VAL A 490 -19.50 -9.59 11.77
N LYS A 491 -18.49 -10.42 11.55
CA LYS A 491 -18.18 -11.56 12.40
C LYS A 491 -16.69 -11.66 12.71
N SER A 492 -16.36 -11.94 13.97
CA SER A 492 -15.03 -12.39 14.38
C SER A 492 -15.07 -13.27 15.62
N VAL A 493 -14.15 -14.23 15.68
CA VAL A 493 -13.97 -15.11 16.86
C VAL A 493 -12.77 -14.71 17.71
N ASN A 494 -12.00 -13.70 17.27
CA ASN A 494 -10.82 -13.19 17.95
C ASN A 494 -10.91 -11.67 18.11
N SER A 495 -9.93 -11.09 18.79
CA SER A 495 -9.90 -9.64 18.99
C SER A 495 -9.40 -8.94 17.72
N ILE A 496 -10.23 -8.06 17.19
CA ILE A 496 -9.98 -7.24 16.00
C ILE A 496 -10.52 -5.83 16.26
N ASN A 497 -10.12 -4.87 15.44
CA ASN A 497 -10.72 -3.53 15.47
C ASN A 497 -11.81 -3.43 14.39
N ILE A 498 -12.96 -2.87 14.76
CA ILE A 498 -14.07 -2.64 13.85
C ILE A 498 -14.41 -1.16 13.91
N SER A 499 -14.44 -0.48 12.75
CA SER A 499 -14.73 0.94 12.67
C SER A 499 -15.79 1.27 11.62
N PHE A 500 -16.71 2.16 11.98
CA PHE A 500 -17.70 2.75 11.10
C PHE A 500 -17.60 4.28 11.20
N THR A 501 -17.26 4.93 10.10
CA THR A 501 -17.13 6.40 10.03
C THR A 501 -17.97 6.95 8.89
N SER A 502 -18.82 7.94 9.17
CA SER A 502 -19.60 8.67 8.15
C SER A 502 -20.40 7.77 7.20
N ASN A 503 -20.94 6.65 7.69
CA ASN A 503 -21.78 5.77 6.88
C ASN A 503 -23.26 6.13 7.03
N GLU A 504 -24.01 5.99 5.95
CA GLU A 504 -25.48 6.02 5.94
C GLU A 504 -26.02 4.61 5.77
N ILE A 505 -26.68 4.08 6.80
CA ILE A 505 -27.24 2.72 6.81
C ILE A 505 -28.74 2.85 7.03
N SER A 506 -29.49 2.75 5.93
CA SER A 506 -30.91 3.12 5.92
C SER A 506 -31.82 2.02 5.36
N THR A 507 -33.04 1.92 5.88
CA THR A 507 -34.15 1.11 5.29
C THR A 507 -33.88 -0.39 5.07
N ASN A 508 -32.84 -0.96 5.69
CA ASN A 508 -32.54 -2.38 5.58
C ASN A 508 -33.51 -3.21 6.42
N THR A 509 -33.97 -4.35 5.89
CA THR A 509 -35.09 -5.08 6.49
C THR A 509 -34.86 -6.58 6.57
N ASN A 510 -34.99 -7.14 7.77
CA ASN A 510 -35.12 -8.57 7.99
C ASN A 510 -36.58 -9.05 7.80
N SER A 511 -36.77 -10.17 7.10
CA SER A 511 -38.09 -10.69 6.75
C SER A 511 -38.56 -11.82 7.68
N ALA A 512 -39.56 -11.54 8.51
CA ALA A 512 -40.51 -12.47 9.14
C ALA A 512 -40.06 -13.88 9.59
N TYR A 513 -38.81 -14.04 10.03
CA TYR A 513 -38.31 -15.25 10.68
C TYR A 513 -38.24 -15.02 12.20
N SER A 514 -38.65 -16.02 12.99
CA SER A 514 -38.55 -15.92 14.45
C SER A 514 -37.08 -15.78 14.84
N SER A 515 -36.76 -14.83 15.72
CA SER A 515 -35.40 -14.46 16.15
C SER A 515 -34.52 -13.71 15.14
N ALA A 516 -35.11 -13.21 14.07
CA ALA A 516 -34.42 -12.29 13.17
C ALA A 516 -33.89 -11.06 13.93
N THR A 517 -32.69 -10.58 13.56
CA THR A 517 -32.02 -9.50 14.28
C THR A 517 -31.07 -8.63 13.44
N GLY A 518 -30.90 -7.36 13.85
CA GLY A 518 -29.94 -6.43 13.25
C GLY A 518 -30.32 -6.07 11.82
N GLY A 519 -31.42 -5.34 11.65
CA GLY A 519 -31.89 -4.91 10.33
C GLY A 519 -30.81 -4.11 9.59
N GLY A 520 -30.27 -3.09 10.25
CA GLY A 520 -29.16 -2.28 9.76
C GLY A 520 -27.82 -2.99 9.92
N ILE A 521 -27.41 -3.19 11.17
CA ILE A 521 -26.08 -3.70 11.52
C ILE A 521 -26.22 -4.85 12.53
N TYR A 522 -25.50 -5.94 12.26
CA TYR A 522 -25.30 -7.04 13.18
C TYR A 522 -23.81 -7.33 13.34
N ILE A 523 -23.31 -7.31 14.59
CA ILE A 523 -21.90 -7.54 14.93
C ILE A 523 -21.81 -8.74 15.88
N ASP A 524 -21.22 -9.83 15.40
CA ASP A 524 -20.89 -11.02 16.18
C ASP A 524 -19.38 -11.12 16.41
N ALA A 525 -18.86 -10.34 17.36
CA ALA A 525 -17.42 -10.10 17.53
C ALA A 525 -17.02 -9.91 19.01
N ARG A 526 -17.22 -10.93 19.84
CA ARG A 526 -17.22 -10.84 21.32
C ARG A 526 -15.94 -10.38 22.01
N TYR A 527 -14.83 -10.35 21.29
CA TYR A 527 -13.51 -9.99 21.82
C TYR A 527 -12.95 -8.73 21.15
N SER A 528 -13.75 -8.11 20.29
CA SER A 528 -13.33 -7.03 19.40
C SER A 528 -13.70 -5.68 19.98
N GLU A 529 -12.93 -4.67 19.57
CA GLU A 529 -13.22 -3.26 19.83
C GLU A 529 -14.05 -2.70 18.67
N LEU A 530 -15.13 -1.99 18.99
CA LEU A 530 -16.00 -1.34 18.02
C LEU A 530 -15.98 0.19 18.20
N LEU A 531 -15.64 0.91 17.15
CA LEU A 531 -15.73 2.37 17.09
C LEU A 531 -16.75 2.79 16.03
N MET A 532 -17.74 3.60 16.41
CA MET A 532 -18.71 4.18 15.49
C MET A 532 -18.74 5.70 15.64
N VAL A 533 -18.44 6.42 14.57
CA VAL A 533 -18.34 7.88 14.55
C VAL A 533 -19.13 8.45 13.36
N ASN A 534 -19.95 9.47 13.58
CA ASN A 534 -20.65 10.20 12.50
C ASN A 534 -21.57 9.36 11.62
N ASN A 535 -22.17 8.28 12.11
CA ASN A 535 -23.02 7.45 11.27
C ASN A 535 -24.50 7.83 11.36
N PHE A 536 -25.21 7.76 10.24
CA PHE A 536 -26.66 7.73 10.16
C PHE A 536 -27.13 6.28 10.09
N ILE A 537 -27.91 5.84 11.08
CA ILE A 537 -28.48 4.49 11.13
C ILE A 537 -29.98 4.65 11.29
N VAL A 538 -30.70 4.63 10.17
CA VAL A 538 -32.06 5.17 10.10
C VAL A 538 -33.07 4.23 9.45
N ASP A 539 -34.28 4.16 9.98
CA ASP A 539 -35.42 3.41 9.39
C ASP A 539 -35.16 1.91 9.10
N ASN A 540 -34.23 1.27 9.80
CA ASN A 540 -33.97 -0.14 9.63
C ASN A 540 -34.95 -1.01 10.43
N ASN A 541 -35.23 -2.22 9.94
CA ASN A 541 -36.17 -3.15 10.57
C ASN A 541 -35.53 -4.52 10.84
N GLY A 542 -35.42 -4.88 12.11
CA GLY A 542 -34.83 -6.15 12.56
C GLY A 542 -35.81 -7.31 12.65
N TYR A 543 -37.09 -7.06 12.35
CA TYR A 543 -38.23 -7.92 12.65
C TYR A 543 -38.41 -8.23 14.14
N ASP A 544 -37.64 -9.12 14.77
CA ASP A 544 -37.84 -9.47 16.19
C ASP A 544 -36.94 -8.67 17.13
N TYR A 545 -35.66 -8.56 16.80
CA TYR A 545 -34.67 -7.88 17.62
C TYR A 545 -33.92 -6.86 16.77
N SER A 546 -33.58 -5.72 17.36
CA SER A 546 -32.79 -4.64 16.78
C SER A 546 -33.00 -4.25 15.33
N GLY A 547 -33.64 -3.11 15.13
CA GLY A 547 -33.71 -2.44 13.83
C GLY A 547 -32.36 -1.86 13.44
N GLY A 548 -31.75 -1.05 14.30
CA GLY A 548 -30.52 -0.33 14.02
C GLY A 548 -29.28 -1.20 14.20
N ILE A 549 -28.80 -1.33 15.44
CA ILE A 549 -27.53 -1.99 15.78
C ILE A 549 -27.78 -3.14 16.76
N ASP A 550 -27.33 -4.36 16.43
CA ASP A 550 -27.15 -5.43 17.41
C ASP A 550 -25.67 -5.79 17.48
N SER A 551 -25.04 -5.64 18.64
CA SER A 551 -23.61 -5.92 18.80
C SER A 551 -23.31 -6.75 20.04
N SER A 552 -22.40 -7.72 19.86
CA SER A 552 -21.82 -8.53 20.92
C SER A 552 -20.37 -8.15 21.28
N SER A 553 -19.86 -7.02 20.75
CA SER A 553 -18.48 -6.56 20.97
C SER A 553 -18.08 -6.44 22.44
N HIS A 554 -16.78 -6.62 22.71
CA HIS A 554 -16.25 -6.52 24.07
C HIS A 554 -16.31 -5.09 24.58
N ASP A 555 -15.65 -4.18 23.86
CA ASP A 555 -15.69 -2.76 24.10
C ASP A 555 -16.30 -2.07 22.88
N LEU A 556 -17.16 -1.08 23.11
CA LEU A 556 -17.73 -0.28 22.02
C LEU A 556 -17.78 1.20 22.40
N THR A 557 -17.41 2.07 21.46
CA THR A 557 -17.49 3.51 21.59
C THR A 557 -18.32 4.08 20.44
N LEU A 558 -19.42 4.77 20.78
CA LEU A 558 -20.25 5.51 19.83
C LEU A 558 -20.09 7.01 20.10
N THR A 559 -19.62 7.77 19.11
CA THR A 559 -19.49 9.23 19.21
C THR A 559 -20.20 9.91 18.06
N ASN A 560 -21.09 10.86 18.35
CA ASN A 560 -21.75 11.68 17.34
C ASN A 560 -22.45 10.84 16.24
N ASN A 561 -23.26 9.84 16.62
CA ASN A 561 -24.09 9.09 15.68
C ASN A 561 -25.56 9.51 15.79
N THR A 562 -26.32 9.38 14.69
CA THR A 562 -27.79 9.54 14.69
C THR A 562 -28.46 8.21 14.39
N ILE A 563 -29.19 7.68 15.38
CA ILE A 563 -29.84 6.37 15.38
C ILE A 563 -31.34 6.59 15.64
N THR A 564 -32.14 6.61 14.57
CA THR A 564 -33.56 6.99 14.65
C THR A 564 -34.45 6.24 13.67
N GLY A 565 -35.76 6.19 13.94
CA GLY A 565 -36.75 5.52 13.08
C GLY A 565 -36.63 3.99 13.01
N ASN A 566 -35.63 3.39 13.67
CA ASN A 566 -35.41 1.95 13.60
C ASN A 566 -36.45 1.17 14.40
N SER A 567 -36.74 -0.06 13.96
CA SER A 567 -37.84 -0.85 14.53
C SER A 567 -37.55 -2.34 14.69
N ALA A 568 -38.09 -2.89 15.78
CA ALA A 568 -38.15 -4.32 16.07
C ALA A 568 -39.46 -4.65 16.80
N ASN A 569 -39.90 -5.91 16.77
CA ASN A 569 -41.12 -6.33 17.46
C ASN A 569 -40.89 -6.49 18.97
N ILE A 570 -39.71 -7.01 19.37
CA ILE A 570 -39.46 -7.48 20.73
C ILE A 570 -38.49 -6.56 21.50
N HIS A 571 -37.20 -6.53 21.12
CA HIS A 571 -36.16 -5.83 21.89
C HIS A 571 -35.30 -4.90 21.04
N GLY A 572 -35.01 -3.72 21.58
CA GLY A 572 -33.88 -2.88 21.15
C GLY A 572 -34.07 -2.21 19.80
N GLY A 573 -35.17 -1.50 19.55
CA GLY A 573 -35.48 -0.95 18.22
C GLY A 573 -34.31 -0.20 17.56
N GLY A 574 -33.69 0.71 18.31
CA GLY A 574 -32.49 1.43 17.90
C GLY A 574 -31.26 0.58 18.12
N ILE A 575 -30.99 0.24 19.38
CA ILE A 575 -29.80 -0.50 19.74
C ILE A 575 -30.08 -1.66 20.70
N ARG A 576 -29.38 -2.76 20.47
CA ARG A 576 -29.29 -3.91 21.34
C ARG A 576 -27.83 -4.28 21.56
N PHE A 577 -27.41 -4.41 22.80
CA PHE A 577 -26.02 -4.74 23.12
C PHE A 577 -25.90 -5.91 24.09
N TRP A 578 -24.89 -6.73 23.86
CA TRP A 578 -24.36 -7.73 24.79
C TRP A 578 -22.88 -7.43 25.01
N VAL A 579 -22.54 -6.81 26.14
CA VAL A 579 -21.18 -6.40 26.46
C VAL A 579 -20.59 -7.38 27.48
N ASP A 580 -19.92 -8.43 26.99
CA ASP A 580 -19.34 -9.47 27.86
C ASP A 580 -18.03 -8.97 28.50
N SER A 581 -18.09 -8.55 29.76
CA SER A 581 -16.94 -8.11 30.59
C SER A 581 -16.17 -6.85 30.16
N GLY A 582 -16.53 -6.24 29.03
CA GLY A 582 -16.05 -4.91 28.63
C GLY A 582 -17.04 -3.79 28.94
N VAL A 583 -16.94 -2.67 28.21
CA VAL A 583 -17.69 -1.44 28.43
C VAL A 583 -18.23 -0.85 27.11
N ALA A 584 -19.47 -0.35 27.15
CA ALA A 584 -20.02 0.48 26.10
C ALA A 584 -20.03 1.95 26.52
N ASP A 585 -19.33 2.81 25.80
CA ASP A 585 -19.27 4.25 26.05
C ASP A 585 -19.92 5.04 24.90
N LEU A 586 -20.94 5.83 25.22
CA LEU A 586 -21.74 6.58 24.24
C LEU A 586 -21.61 8.08 24.53
N TYR A 587 -21.18 8.85 23.54
CA TYR A 587 -21.00 10.31 23.61
C TYR A 587 -21.72 11.05 22.47
N ASN A 588 -22.43 12.13 22.79
CA ASN A 588 -23.00 13.04 21.79
C ASN A 588 -23.89 12.37 20.73
N ASN A 589 -24.52 11.22 21.02
CA ASN A 589 -25.36 10.52 20.04
C ASN A 589 -26.82 10.93 20.15
N ILE A 590 -27.54 10.92 19.03
CA ILE A 590 -29.01 10.89 19.00
C ILE A 590 -29.43 9.42 18.93
N ILE A 591 -30.15 8.94 19.93
CA ILE A 591 -30.74 7.60 19.99
C ILE A 591 -32.21 7.78 20.36
N TRP A 592 -33.00 8.28 19.39
CA TRP A 592 -34.36 8.75 19.64
C TRP A 592 -35.34 8.17 18.63
N GLY A 593 -36.57 7.89 19.07
CA GLY A 593 -37.70 7.59 18.18
C GLY A 593 -37.70 6.20 17.61
N ASN A 594 -36.92 5.31 18.23
CA ASN A 594 -36.86 3.93 17.82
C ASN A 594 -37.96 3.13 18.51
N ASN A 595 -38.42 2.06 17.86
CA ASN A 595 -39.62 1.34 18.28
C ASN A 595 -39.35 -0.15 18.52
N ALA A 596 -39.62 -0.60 19.76
CA ALA A 596 -39.76 -1.99 20.13
C ALA A 596 -40.72 -2.15 21.30
N SER A 597 -41.24 -3.36 21.53
CA SER A 597 -42.12 -3.61 22.68
C SER A 597 -41.40 -3.47 24.02
N THR A 598 -40.07 -3.67 24.05
CA THR A 598 -39.22 -3.45 25.22
C THR A 598 -37.90 -2.83 24.78
N GLY A 599 -37.45 -1.75 25.41
CA GLY A 599 -36.20 -1.07 25.03
C GLY A 599 -36.27 -0.50 23.62
N GLY A 600 -37.12 0.50 23.37
CA GLY A 600 -37.28 1.09 22.04
C GLY A 600 -35.97 1.68 21.51
N ASP A 601 -35.36 2.57 22.28
CA ASP A 601 -34.08 3.21 21.94
C ASP A 601 -32.92 2.28 22.25
N MET A 602 -32.89 1.70 23.46
CA MET A 602 -31.81 0.81 23.87
C MET A 602 -32.31 -0.40 24.67
N TYR A 603 -31.75 -1.57 24.36
CA TYR A 603 -31.91 -2.79 25.15
C TYR A 603 -30.56 -3.38 25.54
N VAL A 604 -30.21 -3.29 26.83
CA VAL A 604 -28.93 -3.77 27.36
C VAL A 604 -29.09 -5.18 27.91
N ILE A 605 -28.51 -6.18 27.25
CA ILE A 605 -28.59 -7.58 27.70
C ILE A 605 -27.72 -7.79 28.94
N ASN A 606 -26.46 -7.37 28.85
CA ASN A 606 -25.47 -7.45 29.92
C ASN A 606 -24.32 -6.46 29.71
N GLY A 607 -23.44 -6.37 30.72
CA GLY A 607 -22.26 -5.50 30.73
C GLY A 607 -22.52 -4.10 31.26
N SER A 608 -21.50 -3.25 31.14
CA SER A 608 -21.52 -1.86 31.64
C SER A 608 -21.75 -0.91 30.47
N VAL A 609 -22.70 0.01 30.63
CA VAL A 609 -23.02 1.02 29.62
C VAL A 609 -22.91 2.40 30.26
N ASN A 610 -22.10 3.27 29.69
CA ASN A 610 -21.95 4.66 30.09
C ASN A 610 -22.47 5.58 28.99
N VAL A 611 -23.25 6.58 29.37
CA VAL A 611 -23.88 7.52 28.43
C VAL A 611 -23.62 8.97 28.86
N PHE A 612 -22.92 9.73 28.02
CA PHE A 612 -22.64 11.14 28.27
C PHE A 612 -23.10 12.04 27.12
N ASN A 613 -23.83 13.11 27.43
CA ASN A 613 -24.29 14.10 26.45
C ASN A 613 -25.04 13.50 25.24
N ASN A 614 -25.79 12.42 25.43
CA ASN A 614 -26.64 11.83 24.38
C ASN A 614 -28.08 12.33 24.50
N ASP A 615 -28.84 12.22 23.41
CA ASP A 615 -30.30 12.35 23.40
C ASP A 615 -30.96 10.97 23.29
N PHE A 616 -31.76 10.58 24.29
CA PHE A 616 -32.54 9.33 24.27
C PHE A 616 -33.71 9.41 25.26
N ASP A 617 -34.79 8.64 25.03
CA ASP A 617 -35.90 8.55 25.99
C ASP A 617 -35.59 7.48 27.06
N PRO A 618 -35.36 7.85 28.34
CA PRO A 618 -35.03 6.88 29.38
C PRO A 618 -36.14 5.85 29.64
N SER A 619 -37.40 6.17 29.31
CA SER A 619 -38.53 5.23 29.38
C SER A 619 -38.50 4.17 28.29
N LYS A 620 -37.70 4.40 27.24
CA LYS A 620 -37.44 3.50 26.13
C LYS A 620 -36.11 2.76 26.28
N VAL A 621 -35.45 2.85 27.43
CA VAL A 621 -34.31 2.02 27.80
C VAL A 621 -34.77 0.84 28.65
N SER A 622 -34.26 -0.36 28.38
CA SER A 622 -34.62 -1.57 29.14
C SER A 622 -33.46 -2.57 29.22
N GLY A 623 -33.60 -3.56 30.09
CA GLY A 623 -32.55 -4.56 30.35
C GLY A 623 -31.73 -4.19 31.59
N ASN A 624 -30.41 -4.41 31.53
CA ASN A 624 -29.50 -4.00 32.60
C ASN A 624 -29.44 -2.47 32.72
N PRO A 625 -29.24 -1.94 33.94
CA PRO A 625 -29.18 -0.50 34.15
C PRO A 625 -27.92 0.11 33.55
N ILE A 626 -28.05 1.36 33.11
CA ILE A 626 -26.92 2.24 32.79
C ILE A 626 -26.01 2.34 34.02
N THR A 627 -24.71 2.27 33.79
CA THR A 627 -23.67 2.20 34.83
C THR A 627 -23.20 3.58 35.25
N SER A 628 -23.00 4.48 34.29
CA SER A 628 -22.64 5.88 34.52
C SER A 628 -23.34 6.79 33.52
N GLU A 629 -23.74 7.98 33.95
CA GLU A 629 -24.40 8.94 33.08
C GLU A 629 -24.11 10.40 33.47
N GLY A 630 -24.18 11.31 32.50
CA GLY A 630 -24.07 12.75 32.70
C GLY A 630 -24.39 13.55 31.44
N GLY A 631 -24.99 14.73 31.57
CA GLY A 631 -25.23 15.63 30.42
C GLY A 631 -26.28 15.17 29.39
N ASN A 632 -26.90 13.99 29.54
CA ASN A 632 -27.90 13.49 28.59
C ASN A 632 -29.20 14.32 28.60
N VAL A 633 -29.88 14.34 27.46
CA VAL A 633 -31.16 15.02 27.23
C VAL A 633 -32.22 14.01 26.76
N ASP A 634 -33.48 14.41 26.88
CA ASP A 634 -34.67 13.67 26.42
C ASP A 634 -35.60 14.71 25.79
N VAL A 635 -35.35 14.99 24.51
CA VAL A 635 -36.04 16.03 23.75
C VAL A 635 -36.34 15.50 22.35
N ASP A 636 -37.34 16.07 21.67
CA ASP A 636 -37.54 15.78 20.25
C ASP A 636 -36.33 16.35 19.47
N PRO A 637 -35.59 15.54 18.69
CA PRO A 637 -34.47 16.04 17.90
C PRO A 637 -34.85 17.12 16.89
N VAL A 638 -36.11 17.15 16.44
CA VAL A 638 -36.60 18.06 15.38
C VAL A 638 -35.74 17.97 14.12
N PHE A 639 -35.93 16.90 13.35
CA PHE A 639 -35.28 16.73 12.04
C PHE A 639 -35.90 17.62 10.95
N VAL A 640 -35.15 17.89 9.88
CA VAL A 640 -35.55 18.76 8.76
C VAL A 640 -36.78 18.20 8.02
N ASP A 641 -36.72 16.96 7.52
CA ASP A 641 -37.85 16.28 6.87
C ASP A 641 -37.78 14.75 7.08
N PRO A 642 -38.12 14.26 8.28
CA PRO A 642 -38.06 12.83 8.57
C PRO A 642 -39.06 12.02 7.72
N ALA A 643 -40.12 12.63 7.18
CA ALA A 643 -41.05 11.95 6.27
C ALA A 643 -40.43 11.74 4.88
N GLY A 644 -39.59 12.69 4.45
CA GLY A 644 -38.69 12.58 3.29
C GLY A 644 -37.41 11.78 3.54
N LYS A 645 -37.19 11.30 4.78
CA LYS A 645 -35.97 10.63 5.27
C LYS A 645 -34.75 11.52 5.37
N ASP A 646 -34.96 12.81 5.50
CA ASP A 646 -33.93 13.78 5.83
C ASP A 646 -33.84 13.90 7.36
N TYR A 647 -32.80 13.27 7.92
CA TYR A 647 -32.55 13.17 9.35
C TYR A 647 -31.46 14.14 9.84
N HIS A 648 -31.10 15.15 9.04
CA HIS A 648 -30.33 16.30 9.51
C HIS A 648 -31.14 17.05 10.57
N ILE A 649 -30.46 17.61 11.56
CA ILE A 649 -31.12 18.35 12.64
C ILE A 649 -31.51 19.75 12.15
N SER A 650 -32.71 20.18 12.51
CA SER A 650 -33.21 21.50 12.15
C SER A 650 -32.45 22.60 12.90
N PRO A 651 -32.30 23.82 12.35
CA PRO A 651 -31.85 25.00 13.11
C PRO A 651 -32.72 25.35 14.32
N ALA A 652 -33.92 24.76 14.44
CA ALA A 652 -34.79 24.89 15.61
C ALA A 652 -34.59 23.77 16.65
N SER A 653 -33.68 22.83 16.40
CA SER A 653 -33.42 21.68 17.25
C SER A 653 -32.89 22.12 18.62
N PRO A 654 -33.35 21.47 19.71
CA PRO A 654 -32.74 21.65 21.03
C PRO A 654 -31.35 21.00 21.15
N LEU A 655 -30.92 20.23 20.14
CA LEU A 655 -29.64 19.50 20.12
C LEU A 655 -28.49 20.31 19.54
N LEU A 656 -28.81 21.45 18.91
CA LEU A 656 -27.85 22.43 18.44
C LEU A 656 -26.99 22.94 19.62
N ASN A 657 -25.67 22.84 19.49
CA ASN A 657 -24.65 23.28 20.43
C ASN A 657 -24.84 22.69 21.84
N ALA A 658 -25.29 21.43 21.92
CA ALA A 658 -25.63 20.76 23.18
C ALA A 658 -24.65 19.65 23.60
N GLY A 659 -23.69 19.29 22.73
CA GLY A 659 -22.74 18.22 22.97
C GLY A 659 -21.53 18.62 23.82
N ASP A 660 -20.60 17.67 23.97
CA ASP A 660 -19.31 17.85 24.65
C ASP A 660 -18.14 17.80 23.65
N ASN A 661 -17.41 18.91 23.53
CA ASN A 661 -16.21 19.02 22.70
C ASN A 661 -15.04 18.14 23.17
N LEU A 662 -15.12 17.57 24.38
CA LEU A 662 -14.12 16.66 24.94
C LEU A 662 -14.49 15.18 24.77
N ALA A 663 -15.56 14.88 24.02
CA ALA A 663 -15.91 13.51 23.69
C ALA A 663 -14.72 12.76 23.05
N PRO A 664 -14.44 11.51 23.43
CA PRO A 664 -13.42 10.69 22.79
C PRO A 664 -13.70 10.53 21.29
N ASN A 665 -12.65 10.48 20.46
CA ASN A 665 -12.78 10.25 19.01
C ASN A 665 -13.69 11.25 18.29
N LEU A 666 -13.78 12.48 18.80
CA LEU A 666 -14.49 13.56 18.11
C LEU A 666 -13.79 13.86 16.78
N PRO A 667 -14.48 13.71 15.63
CA PRO A 667 -13.88 13.89 14.32
C PRO A 667 -13.68 15.37 13.98
N THR A 668 -12.90 15.64 12.93
CA THR A 668 -12.67 17.03 12.46
C THR A 668 -13.82 17.56 11.61
N THR A 669 -14.54 16.67 10.93
CA THR A 669 -15.72 16.98 10.12
C THR A 669 -16.92 16.17 10.56
N ASP A 670 -18.10 16.55 10.11
CA ASP A 670 -19.34 15.82 10.31
C ASP A 670 -19.62 14.80 9.19
N ILE A 671 -20.87 14.33 9.08
CA ILE A 671 -21.26 13.36 8.06
C ILE A 671 -21.29 13.96 6.64
N ASP A 672 -21.56 15.26 6.51
CA ASP A 672 -21.61 15.97 5.23
C ASP A 672 -20.23 16.52 4.81
N GLY A 673 -19.24 16.42 5.70
CA GLY A 673 -17.88 16.91 5.48
C GLY A 673 -17.66 18.33 5.99
N ASP A 674 -18.66 18.93 6.65
CA ASP A 674 -18.56 20.24 7.28
C ASP A 674 -17.74 20.17 8.57
N PRO A 675 -17.09 21.27 9.01
CA PRO A 675 -16.33 21.26 10.26
C PRO A 675 -17.18 20.83 11.46
N ARG A 676 -16.68 19.89 12.27
CA ARG A 676 -17.44 19.30 13.40
C ARG A 676 -17.77 20.27 14.55
N ILE A 677 -17.21 21.46 14.59
CA ILE A 677 -17.56 22.42 15.64
C ILE A 677 -17.84 23.76 14.98
N ILE A 678 -19.12 24.07 14.83
CA ILE A 678 -19.62 25.35 14.35
C ILE A 678 -20.17 26.12 15.55
N ASP A 679 -19.89 27.43 15.62
CA ASP A 679 -20.29 28.30 16.74
C ASP A 679 -19.77 27.90 18.16
N GLY A 680 -18.84 26.93 18.25
CA GLY A 680 -17.96 26.70 19.39
C GLY A 680 -18.34 25.55 20.33
N ILE A 681 -19.54 24.97 20.20
CA ILE A 681 -19.95 23.75 20.90
C ILE A 681 -20.52 22.78 19.86
N VAL A 682 -20.05 21.54 19.88
CA VAL A 682 -20.54 20.49 18.98
C VAL A 682 -22.03 20.20 19.17
N ASP A 683 -22.72 19.91 18.08
CA ASP A 683 -24.08 19.40 18.08
C ASP A 683 -24.14 17.95 18.60
N ILE A 684 -25.26 17.55 19.19
CA ILE A 684 -25.52 16.14 19.47
C ILE A 684 -26.03 15.50 18.18
N GLY A 685 -25.40 14.41 17.72
CA GLY A 685 -25.73 13.71 16.48
C GLY A 685 -24.57 13.65 15.48
N ALA A 686 -24.83 13.03 14.33
CA ALA A 686 -23.86 12.89 13.24
C ALA A 686 -23.75 14.10 12.31
N ASP A 687 -24.73 15.00 12.36
CA ASP A 687 -24.79 16.24 11.58
C ASP A 687 -24.38 17.42 12.49
N GLU A 688 -23.57 18.34 11.98
CA GLU A 688 -23.27 19.63 12.61
C GLU A 688 -23.97 20.73 11.81
N THR A 689 -24.97 21.39 12.42
CA THR A 689 -25.82 22.32 11.70
C THR A 689 -25.02 23.54 11.22
N ASN A 690 -24.71 23.59 9.93
CA ASN A 690 -24.08 24.78 9.36
C ASN A 690 -25.14 25.87 9.12
N PRO A 691 -25.04 27.05 9.77
CA PRO A 691 -26.01 28.11 9.57
C PRO A 691 -25.87 28.75 8.19
N VAL A 692 -24.79 28.48 7.46
CA VAL A 692 -24.53 28.94 6.10
C VAL A 692 -24.85 27.83 5.11
N THR A 693 -25.72 28.11 4.15
CA THR A 693 -25.99 27.23 3.00
C THR A 693 -25.39 27.90 1.77
N SER A 694 -24.40 27.24 1.14
CA SER A 694 -23.82 27.70 -0.12
C SER A 694 -24.66 27.22 -1.31
N ASP A 695 -24.93 28.08 -2.29
CA ASP A 695 -25.52 27.69 -3.57
C ASP A 695 -25.24 28.76 -4.63
N PHE A 696 -25.28 28.38 -5.90
CA PHE A 696 -25.12 29.28 -7.03
C PHE A 696 -25.75 28.79 -8.33
N THR A 697 -25.91 29.73 -9.26
CA THR A 697 -26.37 29.46 -10.64
C THR A 697 -25.41 30.04 -11.66
N ALA A 698 -25.36 29.43 -12.84
CA ALA A 698 -24.65 29.93 -14.01
C ALA A 698 -25.62 30.50 -15.07
N SER A 699 -25.15 31.47 -15.87
CA SER A 699 -25.92 32.02 -16.99
C SER A 699 -26.15 31.02 -18.14
N SER A 700 -25.25 30.04 -18.29
CA SER A 700 -25.36 28.86 -19.15
C SER A 700 -24.52 27.75 -18.51
N THR A 701 -24.91 26.49 -18.71
CA THR A 701 -24.11 25.32 -18.29
C THR A 701 -23.42 24.64 -19.46
N HIS A 702 -23.62 25.13 -20.68
CA HIS A 702 -22.91 24.64 -21.85
C HIS A 702 -22.68 25.75 -22.90
N GLY A 703 -21.74 25.54 -23.82
CA GLY A 703 -21.54 26.43 -24.96
C GLY A 703 -20.20 26.31 -25.65
N VAL A 704 -20.02 27.09 -26.71
CA VAL A 704 -18.87 27.01 -27.62
C VAL A 704 -17.64 27.71 -27.02
N SER A 705 -16.46 27.10 -27.16
CA SER A 705 -15.20 27.75 -26.76
C SER A 705 -14.84 28.97 -27.64
N PRO A 706 -14.39 30.10 -27.07
CA PRO A 706 -14.31 30.40 -25.64
C PRO A 706 -15.67 30.77 -25.05
N LEU A 707 -16.05 30.14 -23.94
CA LEU A 707 -17.34 30.32 -23.29
C LEU A 707 -17.20 31.23 -22.07
N THR A 708 -17.90 32.38 -22.08
CA THR A 708 -17.94 33.28 -20.91
C THR A 708 -19.24 33.05 -20.13
N ILE A 709 -19.10 32.64 -18.87
CA ILE A 709 -20.21 32.41 -17.95
C ILE A 709 -20.23 33.51 -16.89
N THR A 710 -21.44 33.97 -16.55
CA THR A 710 -21.65 34.79 -15.36
C THR A 710 -22.31 33.92 -14.30
N PHE A 711 -21.66 33.83 -13.14
CA PHE A 711 -22.20 33.11 -12.00
C PHE A 711 -22.95 34.07 -11.08
N THR A 712 -24.00 33.59 -10.45
CA THR A 712 -24.79 34.34 -9.47
C THR A 712 -24.93 33.51 -8.22
N ASP A 713 -24.43 34.04 -7.12
CA ASP A 713 -24.63 33.53 -5.76
C ASP A 713 -26.12 33.43 -5.42
N SER A 714 -26.50 32.28 -4.84
CA SER A 714 -27.81 31.98 -4.27
C SER A 714 -27.71 31.62 -2.78
N SER A 715 -26.53 31.79 -2.18
CA SER A 715 -26.24 31.36 -0.80
C SER A 715 -27.01 32.16 0.23
N SER A 716 -27.18 31.56 1.42
CA SER A 716 -27.88 32.17 2.54
C SER A 716 -27.23 31.84 3.88
N SER A 717 -27.49 32.66 4.89
CA SER A 717 -27.12 32.36 6.29
C SER A 717 -28.32 32.63 7.19
N THR A 718 -28.53 31.76 8.18
CA THR A 718 -29.62 31.88 9.17
C THR A 718 -29.22 32.69 10.41
N THR A 719 -27.92 32.76 10.73
CA THR A 719 -27.38 33.47 11.92
C THR A 719 -26.62 34.76 11.57
N GLY A 720 -26.31 34.98 10.30
CA GLY A 720 -25.52 36.11 9.83
C GLY A 720 -25.91 36.60 8.43
N THR A 721 -25.05 37.43 7.85
CA THR A 721 -25.15 37.85 6.44
C THR A 721 -23.89 37.42 5.71
N ILE A 722 -24.01 36.92 4.47
CA ILE A 722 -22.84 36.57 3.64
C ILE A 722 -22.01 37.83 3.38
N VAL A 723 -20.71 37.76 3.70
CA VAL A 723 -19.74 38.87 3.55
C VAL A 723 -18.54 38.51 2.67
N SER A 724 -18.33 37.23 2.36
CA SER A 724 -17.23 36.75 1.53
C SER A 724 -17.71 35.69 0.54
N TRP A 725 -17.13 35.70 -0.67
CA TRP A 725 -17.33 34.73 -1.74
C TRP A 725 -15.97 34.40 -2.34
N ALA A 726 -15.63 33.13 -2.40
CA ALA A 726 -14.42 32.60 -3.02
C ALA A 726 -14.84 31.56 -4.06
N TRP A 727 -14.63 31.88 -5.33
CA TRP A 727 -14.99 31.04 -6.47
C TRP A 727 -13.76 30.36 -7.03
N ASP A 728 -13.89 29.08 -7.33
CA ASP A 728 -12.93 28.25 -8.04
C ASP A 728 -13.69 27.58 -9.20
N PHE A 729 -13.31 27.88 -10.43
CA PHE A 729 -14.09 27.54 -11.63
C PHE A 729 -13.67 26.24 -12.30
N ASP A 730 -12.61 25.60 -11.82
CA ASP A 730 -12.14 24.27 -12.24
C ASP A 730 -11.87 23.30 -11.07
N ASN A 731 -12.13 23.75 -9.83
CA ASN A 731 -11.98 23.01 -8.59
C ASN A 731 -10.56 22.48 -8.38
N ASP A 732 -9.57 23.28 -8.76
CA ASP A 732 -8.14 22.97 -8.60
C ASP A 732 -7.57 23.36 -7.22
N GLY A 733 -8.40 23.99 -6.37
CA GLY A 733 -8.05 24.48 -5.04
C GLY A 733 -7.57 25.94 -5.05
N THR A 734 -7.50 26.59 -6.20
CA THR A 734 -7.11 27.98 -6.38
C THR A 734 -8.35 28.85 -6.57
N ILE A 735 -8.46 29.89 -5.74
CA ILE A 735 -9.56 30.85 -5.88
C ILE A 735 -9.33 31.77 -7.09
N ASP A 736 -10.15 31.62 -8.11
CA ASP A 736 -10.14 32.41 -9.35
C ASP A 736 -10.79 33.78 -9.22
N ALA A 737 -11.88 33.87 -8.45
CA ALA A 737 -12.65 35.09 -8.34
C ALA A 737 -13.26 35.29 -6.96
N THR A 738 -13.59 36.55 -6.68
CA THR A 738 -14.30 36.95 -5.46
C THR A 738 -15.50 37.83 -5.79
N GLY A 739 -16.44 37.90 -4.85
CA GLY A 739 -17.66 38.69 -4.96
C GLY A 739 -18.87 37.90 -5.45
N GLN A 740 -20.05 38.51 -5.33
CA GLN A 740 -21.34 37.81 -5.45
C GLN A 740 -21.73 37.38 -6.87
N LYS A 741 -21.19 38.07 -7.89
CA LYS A 741 -21.57 37.86 -9.30
C LYS A 741 -20.37 37.97 -10.24
N PRO A 742 -19.41 37.02 -10.17
CA PRO A 742 -18.24 37.04 -11.04
C PRO A 742 -18.60 36.57 -12.47
N SER A 743 -17.69 36.85 -13.41
CA SER A 743 -17.71 36.27 -14.74
C SER A 743 -16.38 35.58 -15.01
N TYR A 744 -16.42 34.41 -15.64
CA TYR A 744 -15.24 33.61 -15.98
C TYR A 744 -15.31 33.15 -17.45
N THR A 745 -14.15 33.04 -18.10
CA THR A 745 -14.07 32.64 -19.52
C THR A 745 -13.27 31.34 -19.65
N TYR A 746 -13.99 30.27 -19.94
CA TYR A 746 -13.41 28.97 -20.28
C TYR A 746 -12.87 29.02 -21.72
N SER A 747 -11.56 28.89 -21.86
CA SER A 747 -10.88 29.04 -23.16
C SER A 747 -10.65 27.71 -23.89
N SER A 748 -10.84 26.59 -23.19
CA SER A 748 -10.60 25.23 -23.69
C SER A 748 -11.88 24.42 -23.65
N VAL A 749 -12.01 23.47 -24.56
CA VAL A 749 -13.10 22.49 -24.53
C VAL A 749 -12.91 21.51 -23.37
N GLY A 750 -14.00 21.07 -22.76
CA GLY A 750 -13.98 20.17 -21.60
C GLY A 750 -15.19 20.35 -20.69
N PHE A 751 -15.24 19.54 -19.65
CA PHE A 751 -16.18 19.68 -18.54
C PHE A 751 -15.44 20.33 -17.35
N TYR A 752 -16.10 21.27 -16.67
CA TYR A 752 -15.52 22.00 -15.55
C TYR A 752 -16.40 21.87 -14.31
N THR A 753 -15.78 21.45 -13.21
CA THR A 753 -16.37 21.46 -11.88
C THR A 753 -16.20 22.86 -11.28
N VAL A 754 -17.27 23.41 -10.71
CA VAL A 754 -17.25 24.76 -10.12
C VAL A 754 -17.53 24.65 -8.64
N SER A 755 -16.75 25.35 -7.82
CA SER A 755 -17.00 25.48 -6.39
C SER A 755 -17.13 26.94 -5.93
N LEU A 756 -17.98 27.13 -4.93
CA LEU A 756 -18.20 28.40 -4.25
C LEU A 756 -18.13 28.20 -2.74
N THR A 757 -17.13 28.80 -2.10
CA THR A 757 -17.09 28.97 -0.64
C THR A 757 -17.62 30.35 -0.27
N VAL A 758 -18.65 30.38 0.58
CA VAL A 758 -19.17 31.62 1.18
C VAL A 758 -18.87 31.67 2.67
N THR A 759 -18.67 32.88 3.20
CA THR A 759 -18.49 33.12 4.64
C THR A 759 -19.43 34.22 5.10
N ASP A 760 -20.07 34.01 6.25
CA ASP A 760 -20.95 34.99 6.86
C ASP A 760 -20.25 35.91 7.87
N SER A 761 -21.01 36.87 8.40
CA SER A 761 -20.51 37.86 9.37
C SER A 761 -20.08 37.29 10.72
N ASN A 762 -20.42 36.04 11.02
CA ASN A 762 -20.02 35.34 12.24
C ASN A 762 -18.79 34.47 12.02
N SER A 763 -18.25 34.46 10.79
CA SER A 763 -17.12 33.61 10.34
C SER A 763 -17.49 32.15 10.10
N ASN A 764 -18.79 31.84 10.00
CA ASN A 764 -19.24 30.53 9.56
C ASN A 764 -19.11 30.45 8.03
N SER A 765 -18.71 29.29 7.51
CA SER A 765 -18.48 29.10 6.08
C SER A 765 -19.02 27.77 5.59
N ASN A 766 -19.43 27.74 4.34
CA ASN A 766 -19.85 26.53 3.63
C ASN A 766 -19.35 26.59 2.18
N THR A 767 -19.09 25.43 1.58
CA THR A 767 -18.65 25.27 0.19
C THR A 767 -19.63 24.40 -0.59
N GLU A 768 -20.11 24.91 -1.72
CA GLU A 768 -20.90 24.14 -2.68
C GLU A 768 -20.02 23.75 -3.86
N ILE A 769 -20.04 22.49 -4.27
CA ILE A 769 -19.30 21.97 -5.43
C ILE A 769 -20.30 21.36 -6.43
N LYS A 770 -20.30 21.88 -7.67
CA LYS A 770 -21.09 21.31 -8.77
C LYS A 770 -20.16 20.66 -9.78
N THR A 771 -20.09 19.33 -9.75
CA THR A 771 -19.24 18.50 -10.62
C THR A 771 -19.70 18.57 -12.08
N ASP A 772 -18.74 18.72 -13.01
CA ASP A 772 -18.98 18.80 -14.47
C ASP A 772 -20.08 19.81 -14.85
N TYR A 773 -20.21 20.88 -14.07
CA TYR A 773 -21.33 21.81 -14.16
C TYR A 773 -21.33 22.64 -15.46
N ILE A 774 -20.15 22.90 -16.05
CA ILE A 774 -20.01 23.65 -17.30
C ILE A 774 -19.39 22.76 -18.39
N GLU A 775 -20.10 22.55 -19.50
CA GLU A 775 -19.60 21.90 -20.71
C GLU A 775 -19.18 22.92 -21.76
N VAL A 776 -17.91 22.86 -22.17
CA VAL A 776 -17.39 23.68 -23.26
C VAL A 776 -17.08 22.79 -24.45
N GLY A 777 -17.81 22.98 -25.53
CA GLY A 777 -17.72 22.17 -26.73
C GLY A 777 -17.13 22.91 -27.94
N ILE A 778 -16.92 22.14 -29.01
CA ILE A 778 -16.72 22.67 -30.36
C ILE A 778 -18.07 22.87 -31.04
N ASP A 779 -18.11 23.81 -31.98
CA ASP A 779 -19.21 24.07 -32.89
C ASP A 779 -18.65 23.91 -34.30
N THR A 780 -18.85 22.73 -34.87
CA THR A 780 -18.23 22.32 -36.13
C THR A 780 -18.76 23.11 -37.32
N ASP A 781 -20.03 23.54 -37.29
CA ASP A 781 -20.68 24.21 -38.41
C ASP A 781 -21.00 25.70 -38.20
N SER A 782 -20.62 26.22 -37.03
CA SER A 782 -20.71 27.62 -36.61
C SER A 782 -22.13 28.17 -36.53
N ASP A 783 -23.09 27.38 -36.09
CA ASP A 783 -24.49 27.80 -35.89
C ASP A 783 -24.79 28.33 -34.47
N GLY A 784 -23.85 28.15 -33.53
CA GLY A 784 -23.97 28.59 -32.14
C GLY A 784 -24.28 27.48 -31.14
N TYR A 785 -24.45 26.23 -31.59
CA TYR A 785 -24.64 25.06 -30.73
C TYR A 785 -23.36 24.21 -30.69
N ILE A 786 -23.10 23.57 -29.55
CA ILE A 786 -21.99 22.61 -29.47
C ILE A 786 -22.41 21.29 -30.08
N ASP A 787 -21.48 20.58 -30.73
CA ASP A 787 -21.77 19.33 -31.45
C ASP A 787 -22.54 18.28 -30.61
N SER A 788 -22.35 18.27 -29.28
CA SER A 788 -23.05 17.35 -28.36
C SER A 788 -24.52 17.72 -28.10
N HIS A 789 -24.89 18.97 -28.38
CA HIS A 789 -26.23 19.56 -28.17
C HIS A 789 -26.85 20.06 -29.48
N ASP A 790 -26.20 19.77 -30.61
CA ASP A 790 -26.63 20.16 -31.95
C ASP A 790 -27.31 18.96 -32.62
N ASN A 791 -28.55 19.16 -33.08
CA ASN A 791 -29.30 18.12 -33.79
C ASN A 791 -28.87 17.97 -35.27
N CYS A 792 -28.01 18.84 -35.78
CA CYS A 792 -27.28 18.67 -37.03
C CYS A 792 -25.81 19.11 -36.94
N PRO A 793 -24.93 18.38 -36.21
CA PRO A 793 -23.55 18.79 -35.84
C PRO A 793 -22.56 19.17 -36.96
N THR A 794 -22.96 19.08 -38.22
CA THR A 794 -22.10 19.34 -39.39
C THR A 794 -22.79 20.23 -40.42
N LEU A 795 -24.01 20.70 -40.14
CA LEU A 795 -24.82 21.46 -41.06
C LEU A 795 -25.54 22.59 -40.33
N ASN A 796 -25.00 23.80 -40.51
CA ASN A 796 -25.47 25.03 -39.88
C ASN A 796 -26.99 25.17 -39.89
N ASN A 797 -27.61 25.03 -38.72
CA ASN A 797 -29.06 25.03 -38.52
C ASN A 797 -29.44 25.74 -37.21
N PRO A 798 -29.23 27.06 -37.11
CA PRO A 798 -29.35 27.81 -35.86
C PRO A 798 -30.77 27.81 -35.24
N ASP A 799 -31.79 27.34 -35.96
CA ASP A 799 -33.15 27.19 -35.45
C ASP A 799 -33.39 25.84 -34.74
N GLN A 800 -32.46 24.88 -34.86
CA GLN A 800 -32.46 23.55 -34.25
C GLN A 800 -33.82 22.84 -34.38
N LEU A 801 -34.49 23.04 -35.52
CA LEU A 801 -35.85 22.56 -35.74
C LEU A 801 -35.84 21.05 -35.93
N ASP A 802 -36.62 20.33 -35.12
CA ASP A 802 -36.86 18.89 -35.24
C ASP A 802 -38.39 18.70 -35.27
N LEU A 803 -38.94 18.29 -36.41
CA LEU A 803 -40.39 18.24 -36.62
C LEU A 803 -41.02 16.92 -36.18
N ASP A 804 -40.23 15.87 -36.05
CA ASP A 804 -40.70 14.52 -35.71
C ASP A 804 -40.25 14.02 -34.33
N GLY A 805 -39.34 14.75 -33.69
CA GLY A 805 -38.86 14.53 -32.33
C GLY A 805 -37.88 13.38 -32.21
N ASP A 806 -37.24 12.95 -33.29
CA ASP A 806 -36.26 11.86 -33.27
C ASP A 806 -34.85 12.31 -32.82
N GLY A 807 -34.66 13.61 -32.61
CA GLY A 807 -33.41 14.21 -32.15
C GLY A 807 -32.45 14.57 -33.28
N ILE A 808 -32.83 14.38 -34.54
CA ILE A 808 -32.08 14.82 -35.72
C ILE A 808 -32.79 16.03 -36.33
N GLY A 809 -32.05 17.10 -36.61
CA GLY A 809 -32.64 18.33 -37.10
C GLY A 809 -33.15 18.23 -38.53
N TYR A 810 -34.18 19.01 -38.84
CA TYR A 810 -34.79 19.14 -40.16
C TYR A 810 -33.78 19.37 -41.28
N ASP A 811 -32.75 20.19 -41.05
CA ASP A 811 -31.83 20.52 -42.13
C ASP A 811 -30.97 19.31 -42.55
N CYS A 812 -30.69 18.39 -41.64
CA CYS A 812 -29.96 17.16 -41.90
C CYS A 812 -30.86 15.93 -42.10
N ASP A 813 -32.14 15.98 -41.67
CA ASP A 813 -33.15 14.93 -41.91
C ASP A 813 -34.51 15.44 -42.46
N ALA A 814 -34.44 16.36 -43.41
CA ALA A 814 -35.65 16.98 -43.99
C ALA A 814 -36.64 15.97 -44.59
N PHE A 815 -36.16 14.79 -45.00
CA PHE A 815 -37.02 13.80 -45.66
C PHE A 815 -37.89 13.04 -44.67
N ILE A 816 -37.35 12.63 -43.52
CA ILE A 816 -38.11 11.90 -42.50
C ILE A 816 -39.05 12.85 -41.76
N ASP A 817 -38.57 14.06 -41.44
CA ASP A 817 -39.37 15.12 -40.81
C ASP A 817 -40.63 15.48 -41.60
N ILE A 818 -40.49 15.70 -42.92
CA ILE A 818 -41.63 16.00 -43.79
C ILE A 818 -42.61 14.83 -43.83
N LEU A 819 -42.12 13.59 -43.79
CA LEU A 819 -42.93 12.38 -43.83
C LEU A 819 -43.75 12.20 -42.56
N HIS A 820 -43.16 12.44 -41.39
CA HIS A 820 -43.82 12.37 -40.09
C HIS A 820 -44.87 13.47 -39.94
N ASN A 821 -44.54 14.72 -40.27
CA ASN A 821 -45.46 15.85 -40.21
C ASN A 821 -46.64 15.68 -41.19
N ALA A 822 -46.38 15.20 -42.40
CA ALA A 822 -47.43 14.83 -43.35
C ALA A 822 -48.34 13.71 -42.81
N TYR A 823 -47.81 12.74 -42.07
CA TYR A 823 -48.57 11.66 -41.44
C TYR A 823 -49.46 12.16 -40.29
N GLN A 824 -48.98 13.10 -39.47
CA GLN A 824 -49.77 13.70 -38.39
C GLN A 824 -50.87 14.64 -38.90
N SER A 825 -50.69 15.27 -40.06
CA SER A 825 -51.69 16.14 -40.70
C SER A 825 -52.88 15.40 -41.36
N LEU A 826 -52.84 14.06 -41.37
CA LEU A 826 -53.77 13.19 -42.10
C LEU A 826 -54.83 12.58 -41.15
N ASP A 827 -56.03 13.18 -41.14
CA ASP A 827 -57.26 12.54 -40.66
C ASP A 827 -57.66 11.42 -41.64
N LEU A 828 -57.04 10.24 -41.51
CA LEU A 828 -57.26 9.08 -42.37
C LEU A 828 -58.57 8.35 -42.00
N SER A 829 -59.72 8.87 -42.44
CA SER A 829 -60.92 8.05 -42.60
C SER A 829 -60.84 7.28 -43.93
N SER A 830 -60.72 5.96 -43.89
CA SER A 830 -60.84 5.11 -45.08
C SER A 830 -62.30 4.70 -45.29
N GLU A 831 -62.98 5.31 -46.26
CA GLU A 831 -64.20 4.74 -46.84
C GLU A 831 -63.84 4.05 -48.16
N VAL A 832 -63.91 2.72 -48.17
CA VAL A 832 -63.89 1.92 -49.39
C VAL A 832 -65.32 1.55 -49.73
N GLU A 833 -65.95 2.24 -50.70
CA GLU A 833 -67.16 1.73 -51.32
C GLU A 833 -66.82 0.69 -52.39
N ALA A 834 -67.33 -0.53 -52.20
CA ALA A 834 -67.18 -1.62 -53.14
C ALA A 834 -68.27 -1.53 -54.21
N GLU A 835 -67.90 -1.25 -55.47
CA GLU A 835 -68.77 -1.54 -56.62
C GLU A 835 -68.37 -2.87 -57.28
N SER A 836 -69.40 -3.68 -57.52
CA SER A 836 -69.33 -5.02 -58.06
C SER A 836 -69.06 -5.06 -59.58
N GLY A 837 -68.05 -5.83 -60.00
CA GLY A 837 -68.05 -6.47 -61.32
C GLY A 837 -66.85 -6.18 -62.24
N SER A 838 -66.03 -7.22 -62.46
CA SER A 838 -65.02 -7.40 -63.54
C SER A 838 -63.56 -6.93 -63.29
N PRO A 839 -62.54 -7.68 -63.76
CA PRO A 839 -61.15 -7.44 -63.41
C PRO A 839 -60.48 -6.47 -64.38
N SER A 840 -60.00 -5.33 -63.90
CA SER A 840 -59.06 -4.49 -64.65
C SER A 840 -58.06 -3.83 -63.70
N TRP A 841 -56.81 -3.79 -64.18
CA TRP A 841 -55.61 -3.39 -63.46
C TRP A 841 -55.64 -1.88 -63.15
N TYR A 842 -55.58 -1.51 -61.87
CA TYR A 842 -55.36 -0.13 -61.43
C TYR A 842 -53.90 0.05 -61.01
N TYR A 843 -53.26 1.11 -61.54
CA TYR A 843 -52.12 1.74 -60.89
C TYR A 843 -52.71 2.71 -59.86
N ASP A 844 -52.32 2.55 -58.60
CA ASP A 844 -52.71 3.51 -57.57
C ASP A 844 -51.76 4.71 -57.65
N VAL A 845 -52.31 5.87 -58.00
CA VAL A 845 -51.61 7.16 -57.99
C VAL A 845 -52.42 8.02 -57.03
N THR A 846 -51.92 8.20 -55.81
CA THR A 846 -52.52 9.14 -54.86
C THR A 846 -52.36 10.57 -55.41
N PRO A 847 -53.45 11.32 -55.73
CA PRO A 847 -53.31 12.59 -56.46
C PRO A 847 -53.04 13.83 -55.59
N PHE A 848 -52.81 13.72 -54.28
CA PHE A 848 -52.96 14.89 -53.38
C PHE A 848 -51.93 15.05 -52.25
N MET A 849 -50.68 14.60 -52.40
CA MET A 849 -49.63 15.00 -51.43
C MET A 849 -49.02 16.34 -51.83
N LYS A 850 -49.00 17.30 -50.89
CA LYS A 850 -48.34 18.60 -51.04
C LYS A 850 -47.38 18.83 -49.87
N ASP A 851 -46.27 19.52 -50.13
CA ASP A 851 -45.15 19.71 -49.18
C ASP A 851 -45.44 20.57 -47.92
N GLY A 852 -46.69 20.97 -47.67
CA GLY A 852 -47.11 21.70 -46.47
C GLY A 852 -46.60 23.15 -46.34
N ILE A 853 -45.42 23.47 -46.87
CA ILE A 853 -44.75 24.77 -46.72
C ILE A 853 -44.94 25.65 -47.97
N ASN A 854 -44.77 25.08 -49.17
CA ASN A 854 -44.89 25.80 -50.45
C ASN A 854 -46.07 25.32 -51.32
N ASN A 855 -46.81 24.33 -50.83
CA ASN A 855 -47.98 23.74 -51.47
C ASN A 855 -47.67 23.05 -52.82
N ASN A 856 -46.43 22.60 -53.04
CA ASN A 856 -46.03 21.90 -54.27
C ASN A 856 -46.46 20.43 -54.24
N PRO A 857 -46.93 19.86 -55.37
CA PRO A 857 -47.34 18.46 -55.43
C PRO A 857 -46.15 17.49 -55.40
N ILE A 858 -46.21 16.50 -54.49
CA ILE A 858 -45.24 15.41 -54.34
C ILE A 858 -45.74 14.18 -55.10
N ARG A 859 -44.91 13.60 -55.96
CA ARG A 859 -45.21 12.34 -56.67
C ARG A 859 -44.55 11.15 -55.97
N VAL A 860 -45.36 10.21 -55.49
CA VAL A 860 -44.93 8.93 -54.95
C VAL A 860 -45.28 7.83 -55.96
N VAL A 861 -44.30 7.01 -56.37
CA VAL A 861 -44.52 5.89 -57.31
C VAL A 861 -44.18 4.58 -56.59
N SER A 862 -45.18 3.72 -56.37
CA SER A 862 -44.99 2.40 -55.77
C SER A 862 -45.18 1.29 -56.82
N PRO A 863 -44.21 0.37 -57.01
CA PRO A 863 -44.40 -0.79 -57.88
C PRO A 863 -44.83 -2.03 -57.09
N VAL A 864 -46.13 -2.22 -56.86
CA VAL A 864 -46.65 -3.47 -56.27
C VAL A 864 -47.18 -4.41 -57.36
N MET A 865 -46.49 -5.53 -57.62
CA MET A 865 -47.05 -6.67 -58.38
C MET A 865 -47.71 -7.66 -57.42
N ARG A 866 -49.02 -7.94 -57.57
CA ARG A 866 -49.70 -9.04 -56.85
C ARG A 866 -49.72 -10.32 -57.70
N LYS A 867 -49.38 -11.46 -57.10
CA LYS A 867 -49.61 -12.81 -57.65
C LYS A 867 -50.69 -13.51 -56.82
N CYS A 868 -51.77 -13.96 -57.46
CA CYS A 868 -52.82 -14.76 -56.81
C CYS A 868 -52.96 -16.11 -57.53
N THR A 869 -52.90 -17.23 -56.80
CA THR A 869 -53.30 -18.56 -57.31
C THR A 869 -54.71 -18.91 -56.82
N LYS A 870 -55.55 -19.42 -57.74
CA LYS A 870 -56.94 -19.84 -57.50
C LYS A 870 -57.01 -21.06 -56.57
N SER A 871 -57.61 -20.91 -55.39
CA SER A 871 -58.85 -21.58 -54.94
C SER A 871 -58.91 -21.72 -53.42
N GLY A 872 -59.93 -21.12 -52.79
CA GLY A 872 -60.45 -21.48 -51.47
C GLY A 872 -59.63 -21.00 -50.26
N HIS A 873 -60.17 -19.98 -49.56
CA HIS A 873 -59.83 -19.56 -48.19
C HIS A 873 -58.35 -19.50 -47.79
N GLU A 874 -57.74 -18.30 -47.90
CA GLU A 874 -56.98 -17.59 -46.85
C GLU A 874 -56.18 -16.40 -47.42
N LYS A 875 -56.10 -15.33 -46.62
CA LYS A 875 -55.18 -14.17 -46.57
C LYS A 875 -54.36 -13.81 -47.82
N CYS A 876 -54.58 -12.60 -48.35
CA CYS A 876 -53.52 -11.85 -49.04
C CYS A 876 -52.65 -11.16 -47.97
N THR A 877 -51.37 -11.51 -47.86
CA THR A 877 -50.42 -10.74 -47.06
C THR A 877 -49.80 -9.63 -47.94
N THR A 878 -49.84 -8.41 -47.44
CA THR A 878 -49.09 -7.26 -47.98
C THR A 878 -47.68 -7.31 -47.40
N ASP A 879 -46.68 -7.31 -48.27
CA ASP A 879 -45.27 -7.14 -47.90
C ASP A 879 -44.93 -5.67 -48.18
N LEU A 880 -44.78 -4.85 -47.13
CA LEU A 880 -44.61 -3.40 -47.23
C LEU A 880 -43.12 -3.08 -47.38
N GLY A 881 -42.56 -3.36 -48.55
CA GLY A 881 -41.22 -2.89 -48.95
C GLY A 881 -41.35 -1.72 -49.92
N ALA A 882 -41.41 -0.49 -49.41
CA ALA A 882 -41.37 0.71 -50.25
C ALA A 882 -39.91 1.08 -50.53
N PHE A 883 -39.47 0.98 -51.80
CA PHE A 883 -38.27 1.67 -52.29
C PHE A 883 -38.76 2.88 -53.10
N LEU A 884 -38.37 4.10 -52.70
CA LEU A 884 -38.58 5.30 -53.50
C LEU A 884 -37.26 5.74 -54.13
N LYS A 885 -37.28 5.88 -55.46
CA LYS A 885 -36.16 6.38 -56.25
C LYS A 885 -36.49 7.80 -56.70
N LYS A 886 -35.66 8.78 -56.38
CA LYS A 886 -35.79 10.17 -56.87
C LYS A 886 -35.38 10.20 -58.35
N GLU A 887 -36.27 10.57 -59.25
CA GLU A 887 -35.91 11.00 -60.61
C GLU A 887 -36.01 12.52 -60.71
N TYR A 888 -34.87 13.19 -60.94
CA TYR A 888 -34.84 14.59 -61.34
C TYR A 888 -35.17 14.68 -62.83
N HIS A 889 -36.30 15.29 -63.18
CA HIS A 889 -36.50 15.79 -64.53
C HIS A 889 -36.04 17.25 -64.61
N GLN A 890 -34.94 17.48 -65.32
CA GLN A 890 -34.69 18.79 -65.94
C GLN A 890 -35.37 18.86 -67.32
N PRO A 891 -35.87 20.04 -67.74
CA PRO A 891 -36.56 20.18 -69.00
C PRO A 891 -35.55 20.22 -70.17
N GLY A 892 -35.52 19.17 -70.99
CA GLY A 892 -34.88 19.18 -72.31
C GLY A 892 -33.90 18.03 -72.60
N SER A 893 -34.41 16.82 -72.83
CA SER A 893 -33.66 15.78 -73.58
C SER A 893 -34.61 14.68 -74.08
N GLU A 894 -34.71 14.52 -75.40
CA GLU A 894 -35.32 13.35 -76.07
C GLU A 894 -34.38 12.13 -75.99
N TYR A 895 -34.92 10.89 -75.88
CA TYR A 895 -34.86 9.85 -76.93
C TYR A 895 -35.23 8.42 -76.46
N ALA A 896 -36.07 7.79 -77.30
CA ALA A 896 -36.14 6.41 -77.80
C ALA A 896 -36.28 5.17 -76.87
N TYR A 897 -37.41 4.47 -77.02
CA TYR A 897 -37.71 3.12 -76.51
C TYR A 897 -36.98 2.01 -77.29
N GLY A 898 -36.42 1.03 -76.55
CA GLY A 898 -35.99 -0.28 -77.05
C GLY A 898 -36.56 -1.43 -76.22
N ARG A 899 -37.25 -2.38 -76.88
CA ARG A 899 -37.88 -3.58 -76.29
C ARG A 899 -36.85 -4.66 -75.89
N ASN A 900 -37.20 -5.39 -74.82
CA ASN A 900 -36.75 -6.73 -74.41
C ASN A 900 -35.36 -6.88 -73.77
N GLY A 901 -35.34 -7.28 -72.49
CA GLY A 901 -34.16 -7.87 -71.86
C GLY A 901 -34.30 -8.02 -70.33
N TRP A 902 -34.52 -9.25 -69.85
CA TRP A 902 -34.49 -9.60 -68.44
C TRP A 902 -33.07 -9.49 -67.87
N PHE A 903 -32.89 -8.99 -66.64
CA PHE A 903 -31.65 -9.20 -65.87
C PHE A 903 -31.89 -9.60 -64.41
N LYS A 904 -31.08 -10.59 -64.00
CA LYS A 904 -30.98 -11.29 -62.71
C LYS A 904 -30.41 -10.39 -61.60
N ARG A 905 -30.88 -10.62 -60.36
CA ARG A 905 -30.24 -10.18 -59.10
C ARG A 905 -28.79 -10.66 -58.98
N ARG A 906 -27.88 -9.77 -58.58
CA ARG A 906 -26.68 -10.09 -57.78
C ARG A 906 -26.44 -8.96 -56.77
N ASN A 907 -26.32 -9.36 -55.50
CA ASN A 907 -25.83 -8.57 -54.39
C ASN A 907 -24.34 -8.27 -54.59
N VAL A 908 -23.91 -7.02 -54.40
CA VAL A 908 -22.67 -6.60 -53.71
C VAL A 908 -22.85 -5.13 -53.34
N TRP A 909 -22.74 -4.77 -52.06
CA TRP A 909 -22.29 -3.44 -51.64
C TRP A 909 -21.18 -3.62 -50.61
N ARG A 910 -19.99 -3.17 -51.00
CA ARG A 910 -18.89 -2.78 -50.10
C ARG A 910 -19.15 -1.31 -49.74
N PHE A 911 -19.04 -0.97 -48.45
CA PHE A 911 -18.84 0.41 -48.05
C PHE A 911 -17.34 0.74 -48.08
N GLY A 912 -17.03 1.92 -48.59
CA GLY A 912 -15.72 2.54 -48.58
C GLY A 912 -15.93 4.05 -48.55
N HIS A 913 -15.43 4.63 -47.46
CA HIS A 913 -15.40 6.04 -47.04
C HIS A 913 -16.74 6.69 -46.73
#